data_AF-A0A5Q8B9Z9-F1
#
_entry.id   AF-A0A5Q8B9Z9-F1
#
_cell.length_a   1.000
_cell.length_b   1.000
_cell.length_c   1.000
_cell.angle_alpha   90.00
_cell.angle_beta   90.00
_cell.angle_gamma   90.00
#
_symmetry.space_group_name_H-M   'P 1'
#
loop_
_entity.id
_entity.type
_entity.pdbx_description
1 polymer ?
#
loop_
_entity_poly.entity_id
_entity_poly.type
_entity_poly.pdbx_seq_one_letter_code
_entity_poly.pdbx_strand_id
1 'polypeptide(L)'
;MFIHHCSIIPDGPSHVQQVLLGMGPALKPERHAFYDRIGQSVQIPRNDTGRNPHPWFDDGYAKALWDFRNDSLLLGDDNRTLYVRDVDRTGNNALLNTWHAISSLETEYHVPKAKQYFPWNDQLRVECSKLDKRVKHGIKFANCSFLRVEGVVRRFDAGTPLFDQPYELTFDMAYDSRLVGQAIAFLRDVTENEHSAQNLCRMFATPLMEPYKHLSYVLYGDGGNGKGILLGALSRSFPDLAKPVDAQKILGGRRGQGGFSSDQEANKLIGTLWVFDEDADTVTVEQMTALKKISTGDTISSRKIQQDSVDVKPRCTFVIATNNPVITTMTAASVRRFVYVRMRDNRKASDFLPLLEFRDRFGVAPFIMASCSLWLKRGDEPFRDIVIGDPTDLSEAEQWLVDQIVSNGYAISGANPYSESAWEHKNSINKLGLKTGLKKIDGTATRVLSVEDEQRFSPYRSEAVSAYRSADTFMIPEPPEPIDLSGAPVPLPSEFGFVCDYVPANPDKKALNWKKLTKSEQVDTSSRPSGAAFAVVPAPGFMVVDMDRSKDGGESGWDIVNSQIGPYSSDDFPSTYLVRTPSGGFHAYYRIPDDLLGKVKNAAHPHGVPIDTRVEQKGYVVGPGSSVQEGVYLLCDTPENGDVPFLSSKMVLWLKNHGYVNGFENDQPQPAVDHSTAVHAGSRFRQSLGRPDMSPIPEGSRNNDLHAWGFGRLANHPDNKRQIEADFFERGRISGLGDAEIRASWNSILRQLGHQS
;
A
#
# COMPACT_ATOMS: atom_id res chain seq x y z
N MET A 1 45.02 -14.98 41.52
CA MET A 1 45.51 -13.58 41.59
C MET A 1 45.53 -13.06 40.16
N PHE A 2 44.91 -11.92 39.89
CA PHE A 2 44.93 -11.33 38.54
C PHE A 2 46.33 -10.79 38.24
N ILE A 3 46.92 -11.16 37.12
CA ILE A 3 48.27 -10.74 36.71
C ILE A 3 48.14 -10.00 35.39
N HIS A 4 48.40 -8.69 35.42
CA HIS A 4 48.37 -7.82 34.25
C HIS A 4 49.39 -6.70 34.42
N HIS A 5 50.07 -6.30 33.34
CA HIS A 5 51.01 -5.18 33.34
C HIS A 5 50.48 -4.05 32.46
N CYS A 6 50.02 -2.97 33.10
CA CYS A 6 49.53 -1.76 32.45
C CYS A 6 50.66 -1.07 31.69
N SER A 7 50.36 -0.65 30.46
CA SER A 7 51.24 0.17 29.65
C SER A 7 51.31 1.58 30.22
N ILE A 8 52.46 2.21 30.07
CA ILE A 8 52.59 3.66 30.24
C ILE A 8 52.31 4.30 28.89
N ILE A 9 51.36 5.22 28.83
CA ILE A 9 51.03 6.00 27.62
C ILE A 9 51.39 7.48 27.82
N PRO A 10 51.63 8.25 26.74
CA PRO A 10 51.79 9.69 26.82
C PRO A 10 50.59 10.34 27.50
N ASP A 11 50.84 11.22 28.47
CA ASP A 11 49.80 11.88 29.28
C ASP A 11 48.83 10.89 29.95
N GLY A 12 49.26 9.65 30.20
CA GLY A 12 48.44 8.61 30.80
C GLY A 12 48.10 8.88 32.27
N PRO A 13 47.02 8.28 32.79
CA PRO A 13 46.71 8.33 34.21
C PRO A 13 47.81 7.67 35.04
N SER A 14 48.09 8.21 36.23
CA SER A 14 49.04 7.63 37.17
C SER A 14 48.38 6.54 38.02
N HIS A 15 49.21 5.64 38.58
CA HIS A 15 48.78 4.59 39.53
C HIS A 15 47.76 3.56 39.00
N VAL A 16 47.53 3.48 37.69
CA VAL A 16 46.66 2.47 37.05
C VAL A 16 47.02 1.05 37.49
N GLN A 17 48.30 0.69 37.39
CA GLN A 17 48.83 -0.62 37.78
C GLN A 17 48.49 -0.96 39.24
N GLN A 18 48.73 -0.02 40.15
CA GLN A 18 48.53 -0.20 41.58
C GLN A 18 47.05 -0.42 41.91
N VAL A 19 46.17 0.39 41.31
CA VAL A 19 44.73 0.29 41.52
C VAL A 19 44.17 -1.01 40.91
N LEU A 20 44.54 -1.34 39.67
CA LEU A 20 44.08 -2.55 38.96
C LEU A 20 44.42 -3.85 39.72
N LEU A 21 45.64 -3.95 40.26
CA LEU A 21 46.04 -5.13 41.02
C LEU A 21 45.43 -5.17 42.42
N GLY A 22 45.23 -4.01 43.05
CA GLY A 22 44.76 -3.94 44.44
C GLY A 22 43.23 -3.83 44.62
N MET A 23 42.46 -3.66 43.55
CA MET A 23 40.99 -3.69 43.63
C MET A 23 40.47 -5.11 43.93
N GLY A 24 39.32 -5.20 44.59
CA GLY A 24 38.70 -6.48 44.94
C GLY A 24 37.32 -6.30 45.59
N PRO A 25 36.62 -7.40 45.92
CA PRO A 25 35.38 -7.32 46.67
C PRO A 25 35.61 -6.64 48.04
N ALA A 26 34.73 -5.72 48.42
CA ALA A 26 34.80 -5.07 49.72
C ALA A 26 34.23 -6.03 50.79
N LEU A 27 35.08 -6.48 51.71
CA LEU A 27 34.68 -7.35 52.82
C LEU A 27 34.00 -6.59 53.96
N LYS A 28 34.13 -5.26 53.98
CA LYS A 28 33.55 -4.38 55.00
C LYS A 28 32.90 -3.16 54.35
N PRO A 29 31.77 -2.63 54.86
CA PRO A 29 31.08 -1.47 54.29
C PRO A 29 31.98 -0.23 54.17
N GLU A 30 32.84 -0.01 55.16
CA GLU A 30 33.77 1.12 55.23
C GLU A 30 34.89 1.12 54.18
N ARG A 31 35.07 0.02 53.44
CA ARG A 31 36.02 -0.07 52.31
C ARG A 31 35.33 0.03 50.94
N HIS A 32 34.02 0.23 50.92
CA HIS A 32 33.26 0.41 49.69
C HIS A 32 33.79 1.61 48.89
N ALA A 33 33.98 1.41 47.58
CA ALA A 33 34.24 2.47 46.63
C ALA A 33 33.08 2.63 45.65
N PHE A 34 32.65 1.53 45.01
CA PHE A 34 31.52 1.53 44.09
C PHE A 34 30.86 0.14 44.04
N TYR A 35 29.69 0.07 43.41
CA TYR A 35 29.05 -1.18 43.00
C TYR A 35 29.41 -1.52 41.55
N ASP A 36 29.84 -2.76 41.32
CA ASP A 36 30.08 -3.26 39.97
C ASP A 36 28.77 -3.45 39.17
N ARG A 37 28.88 -4.07 38.00
CA ARG A 37 27.73 -4.29 37.10
C ARG A 37 26.62 -5.16 37.67
N ILE A 38 26.95 -6.08 38.59
CA ILE A 38 25.99 -6.99 39.22
C ILE A 38 25.71 -6.61 40.69
N GLY A 39 26.06 -5.37 41.07
CA GLY A 39 25.80 -4.86 42.41
C GLY A 39 26.74 -5.39 43.50
N GLN A 40 27.86 -6.04 43.13
CA GLN A 40 28.87 -6.41 44.12
C GLN A 40 29.62 -5.15 44.58
N SER A 41 29.75 -4.98 45.90
CA SER A 41 30.54 -3.90 46.48
C SER A 41 32.04 -4.13 46.23
N VAL A 42 32.69 -3.17 45.60
CA VAL A 42 34.12 -3.21 45.25
C VAL A 42 34.90 -2.19 46.10
N GLN A 43 36.07 -2.60 46.59
CA GLN A 43 37.06 -1.75 47.23
C GLN A 43 38.23 -1.49 46.27
N ILE A 44 38.84 -0.30 46.38
CA ILE A 44 40.03 0.07 45.61
C ILE A 44 41.14 0.58 46.55
N PRO A 45 42.42 0.41 46.19
CA PRO A 45 43.52 1.05 46.89
C PRO A 45 43.40 2.56 46.80
N ARG A 46 43.51 3.25 47.94
CA ARG A 46 43.49 4.71 48.03
C ARG A 46 44.88 5.24 48.35
N ASN A 47 45.07 6.54 48.14
CA ASN A 47 46.30 7.20 48.54
C ASN A 47 46.28 7.45 50.05
N ASP A 48 46.99 6.61 50.79
CA ASP A 48 47.04 6.62 52.26
C ASP A 48 48.18 7.50 52.82
N THR A 49 48.79 8.38 52.00
CA THR A 49 49.93 9.21 52.43
C THR A 49 49.56 10.40 53.34
N GLY A 50 48.32 10.50 53.83
CA GLY A 50 47.85 11.58 54.70
C GLY A 50 46.73 11.20 55.68
N ARG A 51 46.25 12.16 56.49
CA ARG A 51 45.18 11.95 57.49
C ARG A 51 43.82 11.51 56.91
N ASN A 52 43.59 11.77 55.62
CA ASN A 52 42.38 11.38 54.90
C ASN A 52 42.75 10.61 53.61
N PRO A 53 42.38 9.33 53.47
CA PRO A 53 42.56 8.57 52.25
C PRO A 53 41.73 9.16 51.10
N HIS A 54 42.38 9.50 49.99
CA HIS A 54 41.70 9.99 48.79
C HIS A 54 41.91 9.03 47.61
N PRO A 55 40.91 8.85 46.73
CA PRO A 55 41.06 7.99 45.55
C PRO A 55 42.07 8.61 44.57
N TRP A 56 42.82 7.75 43.87
CA TRP A 56 43.83 8.17 42.88
C TRP A 56 43.22 8.89 41.67
N PHE A 57 42.00 8.50 41.31
CA PHE A 57 41.18 9.04 40.23
C PHE A 57 39.71 8.75 40.54
N ASP A 58 38.79 9.30 39.75
CA ASP A 58 37.36 9.13 39.96
C ASP A 58 36.92 7.65 39.97
N ASP A 59 35.95 7.31 40.82
CA ASP A 59 35.48 5.93 40.99
C ASP A 59 34.87 5.37 39.69
N GLY A 60 34.39 6.22 38.76
CA GLY A 60 33.95 5.79 37.43
C GLY A 60 35.07 5.17 36.58
N TYR A 61 36.29 5.73 36.62
CA TYR A 61 37.44 5.14 35.94
C TYR A 61 37.93 3.86 36.63
N ALA A 62 37.82 3.81 37.96
CA ALA A 62 38.11 2.59 38.71
C ALA A 62 37.12 1.46 38.38
N LYS A 63 35.85 1.80 38.16
CA LYS A 63 34.82 0.86 37.66
C LYS A 63 35.12 0.39 36.23
N ALA A 64 35.59 1.27 35.35
CA ALA A 64 36.01 0.86 34.00
C ALA A 64 37.21 -0.11 34.03
N LEU A 65 38.18 0.09 34.92
CA LEU A 65 39.26 -0.86 35.15
C LEU A 65 38.77 -2.18 35.73
N TRP A 66 37.77 -2.14 36.62
CA TRP A 66 37.13 -3.35 37.15
C TRP A 66 36.47 -4.15 36.04
N ASP A 67 35.77 -3.49 35.12
CA ASP A 67 35.14 -4.15 33.99
C ASP A 67 36.18 -4.70 33.01
N PHE A 68 37.28 -3.98 32.75
CA PHE A 68 38.42 -4.51 32.00
C PHE A 68 38.99 -5.79 32.65
N ARG A 69 39.21 -5.75 33.97
CA ARG A 69 39.74 -6.88 34.74
C ARG A 69 38.86 -8.12 34.69
N ASN A 70 37.54 -7.93 34.58
CA ASN A 70 36.55 -9.00 34.62
C ASN A 70 35.95 -9.30 33.23
N ASP A 71 36.70 -9.07 32.16
CA ASP A 71 36.28 -9.36 30.78
C ASP A 71 34.89 -8.78 30.44
N SER A 72 34.58 -7.59 30.94
CA SER A 72 33.33 -6.86 30.72
C SER A 72 33.54 -5.52 29.99
N LEU A 73 34.80 -5.18 29.68
CA LEU A 73 35.20 -4.11 28.77
C LEU A 73 36.21 -4.67 27.77
N LEU A 74 35.89 -4.60 26.48
CA LEU A 74 36.71 -5.16 25.40
C LEU A 74 36.82 -4.19 24.22
N LEU A 75 37.79 -4.44 23.33
CA LEU A 75 37.84 -3.77 22.01
C LEU A 75 37.02 -4.53 20.97
N GLY A 76 36.47 -3.78 20.02
CA GLY A 76 35.94 -4.33 18.77
C GLY A 76 37.04 -4.67 17.76
N ASP A 77 36.64 -5.31 16.65
CA ASP A 77 37.54 -5.70 15.55
C ASP A 77 38.23 -4.52 14.84
N ASP A 78 37.69 -3.31 14.97
CA ASP A 78 38.32 -2.08 14.48
C ASP A 78 39.53 -1.64 15.33
N ASN A 79 39.83 -2.35 16.43
CA ASN A 79 40.86 -2.04 17.42
C ASN A 79 40.76 -0.60 17.98
N ARG A 80 39.56 0.00 17.93
CA ARG A 80 39.35 1.40 18.32
C ARG A 80 38.14 1.57 19.21
N THR A 81 37.03 0.91 18.89
CA THR A 81 35.77 1.04 19.60
C THR A 81 35.80 0.18 20.86
N LEU A 82 35.51 0.79 22.01
CA LEU A 82 35.33 0.08 23.26
C LEU A 82 33.89 -0.43 23.34
N TYR A 83 33.76 -1.66 23.81
CA TYR A 83 32.49 -2.34 24.03
C TYR A 83 32.39 -2.76 25.48
N VAL A 84 31.19 -2.64 26.00
CA VAL A 84 30.87 -2.97 27.37
C VAL A 84 29.80 -4.05 27.40
N ARG A 85 29.94 -4.97 28.35
CA ARG A 85 29.00 -6.07 28.54
C ARG A 85 27.71 -5.58 29.21
N ASP A 86 26.58 -6.00 28.65
CA ASP A 86 25.26 -5.62 29.14
C ASP A 86 24.88 -6.37 30.43
N VAL A 87 23.92 -5.82 31.16
CA VAL A 87 23.39 -6.38 32.41
C VAL A 87 21.88 -6.55 32.27
N ASP A 88 21.35 -7.64 32.82
CA ASP A 88 19.93 -7.89 32.86
C ASP A 88 19.20 -6.87 33.75
N ARG A 89 18.32 -6.08 33.15
CA ARG A 89 17.45 -5.10 33.84
C ARG A 89 16.06 -5.62 34.16
N THR A 90 15.73 -6.86 33.81
CA THR A 90 14.43 -7.48 34.11
C THR A 90 14.30 -7.94 35.57
N GLY A 91 15.42 -7.96 36.30
CA GLY A 91 15.45 -8.23 37.74
C GLY A 91 16.35 -9.39 38.15
N ASN A 92 16.93 -10.17 37.21
CA ASN A 92 17.83 -11.26 37.59
C ASN A 92 19.26 -10.79 37.94
N ASN A 93 19.60 -9.53 37.64
CA ASN A 93 20.88 -8.91 38.01
C ASN A 93 22.10 -9.76 37.58
N ALA A 94 22.10 -10.17 36.31
CA ALA A 94 23.13 -11.02 35.72
C ALA A 94 23.79 -10.34 34.52
N LEU A 95 25.04 -10.71 34.21
CA LEU A 95 25.69 -10.28 32.97
C LEU A 95 25.05 -10.99 31.78
N LEU A 96 24.75 -10.22 30.73
CA LEU A 96 24.24 -10.75 29.47
C LEU A 96 25.40 -11.08 28.53
N ASN A 97 25.14 -11.92 27.54
CA ASN A 97 26.11 -12.23 26.47
C ASN A 97 26.06 -11.21 25.31
N THR A 98 25.41 -10.07 25.53
CA THR A 98 25.32 -8.95 24.59
C THR A 98 26.26 -7.83 25.01
N TRP A 99 26.65 -7.02 24.02
CA TRP A 99 27.63 -5.96 24.17
C TRP A 99 27.18 -4.72 23.41
N HIS A 100 27.36 -3.54 24.02
CA HIS A 100 27.12 -2.28 23.34
C HIS A 100 28.42 -1.47 23.20
N ALA A 101 28.52 -0.74 22.10
CA ALA A 101 29.61 0.20 21.88
C ALA A 101 29.42 1.45 22.75
N ILE A 102 30.50 1.91 23.38
CA ILE A 102 30.51 3.15 24.17
C ILE A 102 31.20 4.28 23.39
N SER A 103 30.66 5.50 23.52
CA SER A 103 31.29 6.69 22.93
C SER A 103 32.52 7.13 23.71
N SER A 104 32.41 7.14 25.03
CA SER A 104 33.49 7.46 25.96
C SER A 104 33.26 6.81 27.32
N LEU A 105 34.34 6.62 28.07
CA LEU A 105 34.27 6.10 29.44
C LEU A 105 33.50 7.03 30.37
N GLU A 106 33.62 8.34 30.18
CA GLU A 106 32.98 9.34 31.02
C GLU A 106 31.45 9.23 30.95
N THR A 107 30.92 8.97 29.75
CA THR A 107 29.48 8.84 29.53
C THR A 107 28.93 7.55 30.12
N GLU A 108 29.64 6.43 29.88
CA GLU A 108 29.23 5.09 30.35
C GLU A 108 29.34 4.96 31.87
N TYR A 109 30.45 5.41 32.45
CA TYR A 109 30.76 5.24 33.88
C TYR A 109 30.39 6.47 34.73
N HIS A 110 29.64 7.41 34.15
CA HIS A 110 29.11 8.60 34.83
C HIS A 110 30.16 9.46 35.54
N VAL A 111 31.33 9.65 34.92
CA VAL A 111 32.41 10.47 35.49
C VAL A 111 32.00 11.95 35.46
N PRO A 112 31.98 12.65 36.63
CA PRO A 112 31.61 14.06 36.69
C PRO A 112 32.55 14.93 35.85
N LYS A 113 32.01 15.95 35.17
CA LYS A 113 32.77 16.87 34.29
C LYS A 113 34.05 17.41 34.94
N ALA A 114 33.99 17.84 36.20
CA ALA A 114 35.12 18.37 36.95
C ALA A 114 36.25 17.36 37.22
N LYS A 115 36.01 16.07 36.93
CA LYS A 115 36.92 14.95 37.14
C LYS A 115 37.30 14.21 35.84
N GLN A 116 36.78 14.66 34.69
CA GLN A 116 37.06 14.02 33.41
C GLN A 116 38.53 14.16 33.03
N TYR A 117 39.12 13.05 32.59
CA TYR A 117 40.49 12.93 32.14
C TYR A 117 40.57 12.01 30.93
N PHE A 118 40.43 12.59 29.74
CA PHE A 118 40.28 11.85 28.48
C PHE A 118 41.37 10.83 28.13
N PRO A 119 42.66 10.97 28.56
CA PRO A 119 43.67 9.93 28.35
C PRO A 119 43.30 8.54 28.90
N TRP A 120 42.32 8.44 29.81
CA TRP A 120 41.75 7.15 30.20
C TRP A 120 41.18 6.33 29.05
N ASN A 121 40.59 6.98 28.04
CA ASN A 121 40.05 6.30 26.86
C ASN A 121 41.19 5.61 26.08
N ASP A 122 42.33 6.28 25.92
CA ASP A 122 43.49 5.70 25.25
C ASP A 122 44.17 4.64 26.13
N GLN A 123 44.24 4.86 27.44
CA GLN A 123 44.77 3.87 28.38
C GLN A 123 43.99 2.56 28.26
N LEU A 124 42.66 2.57 28.36
CA LEU A 124 41.87 1.35 28.28
C LEU A 124 41.85 0.74 26.88
N ARG A 125 41.94 1.52 25.80
CA ARG A 125 42.18 0.95 24.45
C ARG A 125 43.50 0.19 24.40
N VAL A 126 44.58 0.77 24.93
CA VAL A 126 45.89 0.11 24.96
C VAL A 126 45.83 -1.17 25.80
N GLU A 127 45.17 -1.16 26.97
CA GLU A 127 45.04 -2.35 27.80
C GLU A 127 44.16 -3.43 27.17
N CYS A 128 43.01 -3.05 26.61
CA CYS A 128 42.11 -3.98 25.92
C CYS A 128 42.77 -4.58 24.66
N SER A 129 43.69 -3.86 24.01
CA SER A 129 44.38 -4.37 22.82
C SER A 129 45.30 -5.57 23.12
N LYS A 130 45.75 -5.71 24.37
CA LYS A 130 46.55 -6.85 24.86
C LYS A 130 45.73 -8.12 25.10
N LEU A 131 44.40 -8.02 25.16
CA LEU A 131 43.53 -9.19 25.31
C LEU A 131 43.41 -9.91 23.96
N ASP A 132 43.23 -11.24 23.96
CA ASP A 132 43.00 -12.02 22.73
C ASP A 132 41.54 -11.92 22.24
N LYS A 133 40.64 -11.39 23.08
CA LYS A 133 39.21 -11.26 22.81
C LYS A 133 38.91 -9.95 22.06
N ARG A 134 38.06 -10.04 21.03
CA ARG A 134 37.50 -8.90 20.29
C ARG A 134 36.01 -9.07 20.10
N VAL A 135 35.25 -8.02 20.38
CA VAL A 135 33.81 -8.02 20.12
C VAL A 135 33.58 -7.95 18.62
N LYS A 136 32.95 -9.00 18.09
CA LYS A 136 32.59 -9.15 16.69
C LYS A 136 31.30 -8.39 16.40
N HIS A 137 31.34 -7.59 15.35
CA HIS A 137 30.15 -6.96 14.77
C HIS A 137 29.35 -8.02 14.02
N GLY A 138 28.44 -8.69 14.74
CA GLY A 138 27.70 -9.83 14.24
C GLY A 138 26.79 -10.45 15.29
N ILE A 139 26.19 -11.59 14.93
CA ILE A 139 25.18 -12.29 15.73
C ILE A 139 25.62 -13.73 15.96
N LYS A 140 25.63 -14.17 17.21
CA LYS A 140 25.99 -15.54 17.62
C LYS A 140 24.80 -16.28 18.21
N PHE A 141 24.66 -17.54 17.82
CA PHE A 141 23.77 -18.54 18.40
C PHE A 141 24.61 -19.64 19.05
N ALA A 142 23.99 -20.55 19.81
CA ALA A 142 24.73 -21.58 20.55
C ALA A 142 25.56 -22.54 19.66
N ASN A 143 25.22 -22.69 18.38
CA ASN A 143 25.86 -23.62 17.45
C ASN A 143 26.49 -22.97 16.20
N CYS A 144 26.22 -21.69 15.94
CA CYS A 144 26.84 -20.95 14.83
C CYS A 144 26.82 -19.43 15.07
N SER A 145 27.61 -18.69 14.30
CA SER A 145 27.61 -17.23 14.27
C SER A 145 27.52 -16.70 12.83
N PHE A 146 27.08 -15.45 12.72
CA PHE A 146 26.94 -14.70 11.49
C PHE A 146 27.65 -13.37 11.65
N LEU A 147 28.54 -13.04 10.71
CA LEU A 147 29.23 -11.75 10.67
C LEU A 147 29.71 -11.46 9.25
N ARG A 148 30.00 -10.20 8.97
CA ARG A 148 30.55 -9.78 7.68
C ARG A 148 32.07 -9.97 7.67
N VAL A 149 32.56 -10.74 6.70
CA VAL A 149 33.99 -10.95 6.44
C VAL A 149 34.25 -10.65 4.97
N GLU A 150 35.26 -9.81 4.70
CA GLU A 150 35.61 -9.39 3.33
C GLU A 150 34.40 -8.78 2.57
N GLY A 151 33.58 -8.02 3.29
CA GLY A 151 32.42 -7.36 2.70
C GLY A 151 31.24 -8.28 2.40
N VAL A 152 31.22 -9.55 2.85
CA VAL A 152 30.09 -10.48 2.65
C VAL A 152 29.67 -11.12 3.98
N VAL A 153 28.36 -11.27 4.20
CA VAL A 153 27.85 -12.00 5.37
C VAL A 153 28.20 -13.48 5.24
N ARG A 154 28.89 -14.03 6.24
CA ARG A 154 29.24 -15.46 6.31
C ARG A 154 28.73 -16.07 7.61
N ARG A 155 28.48 -17.38 7.55
CA ARG A 155 28.16 -18.22 8.70
C ARG A 155 29.40 -19.00 9.12
N PHE A 156 29.61 -19.11 10.43
CA PHE A 156 30.67 -19.91 11.03
C PHE A 156 30.05 -20.86 12.05
N ASP A 157 30.37 -22.14 11.96
CA ASP A 157 29.87 -23.13 12.93
C ASP A 157 30.75 -23.14 14.19
N ALA A 158 30.22 -23.75 15.25
CA ALA A 158 30.93 -23.94 16.51
C ALA A 158 32.28 -24.65 16.31
N GLY A 159 33.29 -24.24 17.09
CA GLY A 159 34.66 -24.77 17.02
C GLY A 159 35.60 -24.04 16.05
N THR A 160 35.13 -22.99 15.38
CA THR A 160 36.01 -22.08 14.63
C THR A 160 36.57 -20.98 15.56
N PRO A 161 37.82 -20.49 15.38
CA PRO A 161 38.38 -19.43 16.22
C PRO A 161 37.54 -18.14 16.27
N LEU A 162 36.80 -17.85 15.18
CA LEU A 162 35.88 -16.71 15.13
C LEU A 162 34.61 -16.94 15.96
N PHE A 163 34.16 -18.18 16.11
CA PHE A 163 32.99 -18.50 16.93
C PHE A 163 33.25 -18.24 18.42
N ASP A 164 34.47 -18.46 18.91
CA ASP A 164 34.81 -18.32 20.34
C ASP A 164 34.93 -16.86 20.81
N GLN A 165 34.95 -15.92 19.87
CA GLN A 165 34.99 -14.49 20.16
C GLN A 165 33.62 -14.01 20.70
N PRO A 166 33.59 -12.93 21.50
CA PRO A 166 32.33 -12.29 21.89
C PRO A 166 31.68 -11.58 20.69
N TYR A 167 30.36 -11.51 20.66
CA TYR A 167 29.58 -10.86 19.60
C TYR A 167 28.67 -9.79 20.22
N GLU A 168 28.39 -8.71 19.48
CA GLU A 168 27.45 -7.67 19.94
C GLU A 168 26.10 -8.25 20.35
N LEU A 169 25.62 -9.26 19.61
CA LEU A 169 24.41 -9.99 19.93
C LEU A 169 24.68 -11.49 20.04
N THR A 170 24.44 -12.07 21.21
CA THR A 170 24.57 -13.53 21.43
C THR A 170 23.29 -14.09 22.02
N PHE A 171 22.83 -15.21 21.46
CA PHE A 171 21.72 -16.00 21.96
C PHE A 171 22.21 -17.35 22.48
N ASP A 172 21.71 -17.76 23.64
CA ASP A 172 21.95 -19.10 24.19
C ASP A 172 21.15 -20.18 23.44
N MET A 173 20.24 -19.78 22.56
CA MET A 173 19.47 -20.67 21.70
C MET A 173 20.30 -21.12 20.49
N ALA A 174 20.22 -22.40 20.12
CA ALA A 174 20.80 -22.92 18.88
C ALA A 174 20.01 -22.44 17.66
N TYR A 175 20.72 -22.10 16.58
CA TYR A 175 20.14 -21.84 15.28
C TYR A 175 19.39 -23.07 14.77
N ASP A 176 18.09 -22.92 14.49
CA ASP A 176 17.21 -23.99 14.02
C ASP A 176 16.47 -23.56 12.75
N SER A 177 16.72 -24.27 11.64
CA SER A 177 16.07 -24.05 10.35
C SER A 177 14.54 -24.21 10.39
N ARG A 178 13.99 -25.00 11.32
CA ARG A 178 12.54 -25.15 11.49
C ARG A 178 11.91 -23.89 12.06
N LEU A 179 12.54 -23.31 13.09
CA LEU A 179 12.12 -22.03 13.68
C LEU A 179 12.26 -20.89 12.67
N VAL A 180 13.29 -20.92 11.82
CA VAL A 180 13.43 -19.99 10.69
C VAL A 180 12.23 -20.07 9.75
N GLY A 181 11.81 -21.29 9.36
CA GLY A 181 10.66 -21.50 8.50
C GLY A 181 9.35 -20.98 9.12
N GLN A 182 9.14 -21.22 10.41
CA GLN A 182 7.97 -20.72 11.15
C GLN A 182 7.96 -19.20 11.24
N ALA A 183 9.11 -18.58 11.57
CA ALA A 183 9.24 -17.13 11.63
C ALA A 183 8.94 -16.49 10.26
N ILE A 184 9.48 -17.05 9.16
CA ILE A 184 9.17 -16.57 7.79
C ILE A 184 7.68 -16.68 7.49
N ALA A 185 7.02 -17.77 7.89
CA ALA A 185 5.59 -17.94 7.69
C ALA A 185 4.78 -16.85 8.43
N PHE A 186 5.15 -16.52 9.67
CA PHE A 186 4.53 -15.42 10.40
C PHE A 186 4.76 -14.06 9.74
N LEU A 187 5.99 -13.80 9.28
CA LEU A 187 6.30 -12.54 8.59
C LEU A 187 5.50 -12.39 7.30
N ARG A 188 5.33 -13.47 6.53
CA ARG A 188 4.47 -13.50 5.35
C ARG A 188 3.00 -13.26 5.69
N ASP A 189 2.55 -13.83 6.81
CA ASP A 189 1.17 -13.69 7.23
C ASP A 189 0.83 -12.24 7.62
N VAL A 190 1.72 -11.53 8.32
CA VAL A 190 1.47 -10.14 8.76
C VAL A 190 1.71 -9.09 7.67
N THR A 191 2.24 -9.48 6.51
CA THR A 191 2.51 -8.56 5.38
C THR A 191 1.60 -8.82 4.19
N GLU A 192 1.42 -7.80 3.36
CA GLU A 192 0.56 -7.87 2.18
C GLU A 192 1.16 -8.75 1.07
N ASN A 193 2.48 -8.65 0.85
CA ASN A 193 3.17 -9.37 -0.22
C ASN A 193 4.54 -9.92 0.21
N GLU A 194 5.09 -10.83 -0.60
CA GLU A 194 6.35 -11.52 -0.33
C GLU A 194 7.55 -10.58 -0.22
N HIS A 195 7.59 -9.51 -1.01
CA HIS A 195 8.67 -8.52 -0.95
C HIS A 195 8.63 -7.74 0.37
N SER A 196 7.44 -7.39 0.85
CA SER A 196 7.23 -6.79 2.17
C SER A 196 7.64 -7.75 3.29
N ALA A 197 7.28 -9.04 3.19
CA ALA A 197 7.72 -10.07 4.14
C ALA A 197 9.25 -10.17 4.22
N GLN A 198 9.94 -10.17 3.08
CA GLN A 198 11.39 -10.24 3.03
C GLN A 198 12.05 -8.96 3.54
N ASN A 199 11.52 -7.78 3.22
CA ASN A 199 12.01 -6.52 3.79
C ASN A 199 11.83 -6.48 5.31
N LEU A 200 10.67 -6.89 5.83
CA LEU A 200 10.43 -7.00 7.27
C LEU A 200 11.38 -8.00 7.92
N CYS A 201 11.60 -9.15 7.29
CA CYS A 201 12.57 -10.15 7.74
C CYS A 201 13.99 -9.57 7.80
N ARG A 202 14.41 -8.79 6.80
CA ARG A 202 15.74 -8.16 6.74
C ARG A 202 16.01 -7.21 7.91
N MET A 203 14.98 -6.50 8.37
CA MET A 203 15.05 -5.49 9.44
C MET A 203 15.77 -6.00 10.70
N PHE A 204 15.42 -7.20 11.16
CA PHE A 204 15.88 -7.72 12.46
C PHE A 204 17.40 -7.78 12.59
N ALA A 205 18.13 -8.34 11.62
CA ALA A 205 19.60 -8.42 11.67
C ALA A 205 20.32 -7.24 11.02
N THR A 206 19.60 -6.25 10.46
CA THR A 206 20.21 -5.11 9.75
C THR A 206 21.34 -4.41 10.51
N PRO A 207 21.21 -4.06 11.81
CA PRO A 207 22.23 -3.28 12.52
C PRO A 207 23.63 -3.92 12.54
N LEU A 208 23.69 -5.25 12.38
CA LEU A 208 24.90 -6.06 12.50
C LEU A 208 25.29 -6.74 11.19
N MET A 209 24.43 -6.65 10.17
CA MET A 209 24.65 -7.28 8.87
C MET A 209 24.85 -6.27 7.75
N GLU A 210 24.33 -5.04 7.84
CA GLU A 210 24.50 -4.05 6.77
C GLU A 210 25.97 -3.67 6.55
N PRO A 211 26.44 -3.47 5.30
CA PRO A 211 27.85 -3.17 5.03
C PRO A 211 28.27 -1.77 5.52
N TYR A 212 27.34 -0.83 5.48
CA TYR A 212 27.48 0.53 5.98
C TYR A 212 26.10 1.04 6.33
N LYS A 213 26.02 2.02 7.23
CA LYS A 213 24.75 2.54 7.71
C LYS A 213 24.01 3.26 6.59
N HIS A 214 22.94 2.65 6.08
CA HIS A 214 22.10 3.29 5.07
C HIS A 214 20.64 2.81 5.06
N LEU A 215 20.32 1.68 5.69
CA LEU A 215 18.94 1.18 5.70
C LEU A 215 18.15 1.71 6.90
N SER A 216 16.96 2.21 6.61
CA SER A 216 15.91 2.57 7.57
C SER A 216 14.58 2.01 7.08
N TYR A 217 13.77 1.48 7.99
CA TYR A 217 12.55 0.75 7.64
C TYR A 217 11.31 1.59 7.93
N VAL A 218 10.30 1.46 7.08
CA VAL A 218 9.00 2.10 7.25
C VAL A 218 7.95 1.01 7.11
N LEU A 219 7.28 0.70 8.21
CA LEU A 219 6.19 -0.27 8.32
C LEU A 219 4.87 0.50 8.21
N TYR A 220 4.14 0.26 7.13
CA TYR A 220 2.86 0.92 6.86
C TYR A 220 1.70 -0.07 6.84
N GLY A 221 0.61 0.31 7.50
CA GLY A 221 -0.65 -0.42 7.57
C GLY A 221 -1.61 0.27 8.53
N ASP A 222 -2.88 -0.10 8.54
CA ASP A 222 -3.85 0.37 9.52
C ASP A 222 -3.45 0.01 10.98
N GLY A 223 -4.23 0.53 11.94
CA GLY A 223 -4.07 0.20 13.35
C GLY A 223 -4.47 -1.26 13.63
N GLY A 224 -3.55 -2.04 14.20
CA GLY A 224 -3.84 -3.42 14.63
C GLY A 224 -3.11 -4.52 13.86
N ASN A 225 -2.32 -4.21 12.82
CA ASN A 225 -1.65 -5.21 11.96
C ASN A 225 -0.41 -5.90 12.54
N GLY A 226 -0.26 -5.92 13.86
CA GLY A 226 0.86 -6.62 14.51
C GLY A 226 2.21 -5.88 14.48
N LYS A 227 2.28 -4.63 13.97
CA LYS A 227 3.49 -3.78 14.02
C LYS A 227 4.08 -3.71 15.45
N GLY A 228 3.25 -3.30 16.40
CA GLY A 228 3.63 -3.23 17.83
C GLY A 228 3.94 -4.59 18.47
N ILE A 229 3.39 -5.70 17.94
CA ILE A 229 3.72 -7.05 18.44
C ILE A 229 5.18 -7.38 18.15
N LEU A 230 5.65 -7.09 16.93
CA LEU A 230 7.01 -7.36 16.48
C LEU A 230 8.03 -6.39 17.08
N LEU A 231 7.74 -5.08 17.08
CA LEU A 231 8.61 -4.06 17.69
C LEU A 231 8.67 -4.23 19.22
N GLY A 232 7.53 -4.52 19.85
CA GLY A 232 7.47 -4.86 21.27
C GLY A 232 8.18 -6.17 21.62
N ALA A 233 8.40 -7.08 20.67
CA ALA A 233 9.23 -8.27 20.89
C ALA A 233 10.72 -7.88 20.99
N LEU A 234 11.21 -7.01 20.11
CA LEU A 234 12.58 -6.47 20.20
C LEU A 234 12.79 -5.71 21.51
N SER A 235 11.87 -4.81 21.86
CA SER A 235 11.92 -4.02 23.11
C SER A 235 12.02 -4.89 24.36
N ARG A 236 11.23 -5.97 24.42
CA ARG A 236 11.22 -6.88 25.56
C ARG A 236 12.44 -7.77 25.62
N SER A 237 12.91 -8.26 24.46
CA SER A 237 14.11 -9.11 24.42
C SER A 237 15.40 -8.31 24.66
N PHE A 238 15.45 -7.03 24.26
CA PHE A 238 16.64 -6.19 24.36
C PHE A 238 16.35 -4.76 24.83
N PRO A 239 15.93 -4.54 26.08
CA PRO A 239 15.54 -3.21 26.57
C PRO A 239 16.61 -2.11 26.41
N ASP A 240 17.89 -2.49 26.51
CA ASP A 240 19.01 -1.55 26.39
C ASP A 240 19.45 -1.31 24.94
N LEU A 241 19.20 -2.27 24.04
CA LEU A 241 19.60 -2.20 22.62
C LEU A 241 18.45 -1.80 21.68
N ALA A 242 17.20 -1.87 22.15
CA ALA A 242 15.98 -1.59 21.38
C ALA A 242 15.16 -0.52 22.13
N LYS A 243 15.12 0.72 21.60
CA LYS A 243 14.46 1.85 22.30
C LYS A 243 13.37 2.52 21.45
N PRO A 244 12.21 2.83 22.06
CA PRO A 244 11.21 3.68 21.44
C PRO A 244 11.69 5.14 21.42
N VAL A 245 11.48 5.82 20.29
CA VAL A 245 11.77 7.23 20.10
C VAL A 245 10.61 7.96 19.46
N ASP A 246 10.64 9.28 19.57
CA ASP A 246 9.75 10.17 18.84
C ASP A 246 10.55 10.89 17.75
N ALA A 247 10.33 10.52 16.49
CA ALA A 247 11.06 11.10 15.36
C ALA A 247 10.82 12.62 15.24
N GLN A 248 9.64 13.13 15.63
CA GLN A 248 9.37 14.56 15.59
C GLN A 248 10.23 15.32 16.61
N LYS A 249 10.40 14.74 17.80
CA LYS A 249 11.24 15.34 18.85
C LYS A 249 12.71 15.31 18.50
N ILE A 250 13.24 14.21 17.95
CA ILE A 250 14.65 14.10 17.55
C ILE A 250 15.02 15.19 16.54
N LEU A 251 14.10 15.52 15.64
CA LEU A 251 14.36 16.40 14.51
C LEU A 251 14.08 17.88 14.77
N GLY A 252 13.61 18.23 15.98
CA GLY A 252 13.20 19.58 16.36
C GLY A 252 11.91 19.98 15.62
N GLY A 253 10.78 19.97 16.32
CA GLY A 253 9.43 20.12 15.72
C GLY A 253 9.23 21.33 14.80
N ARG A 254 8.05 21.43 14.17
CA ARG A 254 7.61 22.37 13.09
C ARG A 254 8.01 23.87 13.18
N ARG A 255 8.64 24.34 14.26
CA ARG A 255 9.11 25.73 14.46
C ARG A 255 10.49 25.86 15.13
N GLY A 256 11.34 24.85 15.12
CA GLY A 256 12.70 24.97 15.67
C GLY A 256 12.77 25.26 17.19
N GLN A 257 11.66 25.16 17.92
CA GLN A 257 11.64 25.15 19.38
C GLN A 257 11.81 23.70 19.85
N GLY A 258 13.04 23.30 20.07
CA GLY A 258 13.35 21.99 20.64
C GLY A 258 14.83 21.91 20.91
N GLY A 259 15.29 22.54 22.00
CA GLY A 259 16.68 22.47 22.46
C GLY A 259 16.88 21.57 23.68
N PHE A 260 15.88 20.76 24.06
CA PHE A 260 15.93 19.94 25.28
C PHE A 260 15.25 18.58 25.12
N SER A 261 14.03 18.58 24.57
CA SER A 261 13.32 17.33 24.23
C SER A 261 14.00 16.57 23.10
N SER A 262 14.58 17.29 22.13
CA SER A 262 15.38 16.73 21.03
C SER A 262 16.66 16.08 21.52
N ASP A 263 17.36 16.74 22.45
CA ASP A 263 18.61 16.24 23.00
C ASP A 263 18.39 14.96 23.82
N GLN A 264 17.34 14.87 24.63
CA GLN A 264 17.02 13.65 25.38
C GLN A 264 16.65 12.48 24.46
N GLU A 265 15.91 12.73 23.38
CA GLU A 265 15.57 11.70 22.42
C GLU A 265 16.79 11.24 21.60
N ALA A 266 17.69 12.16 21.22
CA ALA A 266 18.93 11.81 20.52
C ALA A 266 19.89 10.95 21.37
N ASN A 267 19.86 11.10 22.70
CA ASN A 267 20.63 10.24 23.61
C ASN A 267 20.22 8.76 23.54
N LYS A 268 18.98 8.46 23.13
CA LYS A 268 18.52 7.08 22.99
C LYS A 268 19.22 6.34 21.84
N LEU A 269 19.83 7.05 20.90
CA LEU A 269 20.56 6.48 19.76
C LEU A 269 21.94 5.92 20.15
N ILE A 270 22.45 6.31 21.34
CA ILE A 270 23.77 5.90 21.83
C ILE A 270 23.70 4.44 22.31
N GLY A 271 24.58 3.60 21.79
CA GLY A 271 24.73 2.20 22.22
C GLY A 271 23.57 1.27 21.83
N THR A 272 22.58 1.74 21.07
CA THR A 272 21.43 0.94 20.63
C THR A 272 21.64 0.31 19.25
N LEU A 273 21.04 -0.86 19.04
CA LEU A 273 20.96 -1.53 17.74
C LEU A 273 19.66 -1.21 17.00
N TRP A 274 18.53 -1.08 17.70
CA TRP A 274 17.24 -0.76 17.10
C TRP A 274 16.61 0.45 17.77
N VAL A 275 16.04 1.30 16.95
CA VAL A 275 15.30 2.47 17.39
C VAL A 275 14.03 2.53 16.55
N PHE A 276 12.88 2.65 17.22
CA PHE A 276 11.59 2.67 16.54
C PHE A 276 10.69 3.80 17.01
N ASP A 277 9.97 4.38 16.05
CA ASP A 277 8.85 5.27 16.29
C ASP A 277 7.56 4.47 16.07
N GLU A 278 6.84 4.14 17.15
CA GLU A 278 5.67 3.26 17.13
C GLU A 278 4.37 3.98 16.75
N ASP A 279 4.34 5.32 16.88
CA ASP A 279 3.17 6.17 16.68
C ASP A 279 3.51 7.37 15.77
N ALA A 280 4.29 7.12 14.72
CA ALA A 280 4.64 8.17 13.78
C ALA A 280 3.37 8.63 13.04
N ASP A 281 3.00 9.88 13.26
CA ASP A 281 1.99 10.59 12.46
C ASP A 281 2.48 10.78 11.01
N THR A 282 1.79 11.57 10.18
CA THR A 282 2.15 11.79 8.78
C THR A 282 3.62 12.20 8.66
N VAL A 283 4.44 11.34 8.06
CA VAL A 283 5.87 11.60 7.88
C VAL A 283 6.03 12.59 6.73
N THR A 284 6.38 13.83 7.08
CA THR A 284 6.58 14.93 6.12
C THR A 284 7.91 14.80 5.38
N VAL A 285 8.03 15.50 4.24
CA VAL A 285 9.25 15.58 3.45
C VAL A 285 10.46 16.14 4.23
N GLU A 286 10.21 17.10 5.12
CA GLU A 286 11.22 17.71 5.99
C GLU A 286 11.74 16.69 7.00
N GLN A 287 10.84 15.92 7.61
CA GLN A 287 11.21 14.83 8.51
C GLN A 287 11.99 13.74 7.77
N MET A 288 11.57 13.34 6.56
CA MET A 288 12.33 12.40 5.74
C MET A 288 13.74 12.91 5.43
N THR A 289 13.91 14.21 5.20
CA THR A 289 15.23 14.81 4.94
C THR A 289 16.10 14.79 6.18
N ALA A 290 15.53 15.03 7.35
CA ALA A 290 16.29 15.01 8.60
C ALA A 290 16.57 13.57 9.07
N LEU A 291 15.65 12.63 8.86
CA LEU A 291 15.87 11.19 9.00
C LEU A 291 16.99 10.67 8.10
N LYS A 292 17.23 11.25 6.92
CA LYS A 292 18.39 10.88 6.08
C LYS A 292 19.70 11.07 6.81
N LYS A 293 19.87 12.14 7.62
CA LYS A 293 21.10 12.40 8.39
C LYS A 293 21.34 11.32 9.44
N ILE A 294 20.28 10.89 10.12
CA ILE A 294 20.32 9.79 11.09
C ILE A 294 20.64 8.48 10.36
N SER A 295 20.00 8.26 9.21
CA SER A 295 20.13 7.05 8.40
C SER A 295 21.48 6.91 7.71
N THR A 296 22.26 7.99 7.53
CA THR A 296 23.66 7.94 7.06
C THR A 296 24.67 7.75 8.18
N GLY A 297 24.22 7.78 9.44
CA GLY A 297 25.09 7.76 10.59
C GLY A 297 25.92 9.05 10.71
N ASP A 298 25.37 10.19 10.28
CA ASP A 298 26.01 11.49 10.51
C ASP A 298 26.03 11.80 12.01
N THR A 299 27.01 12.58 12.45
CA THR A 299 27.12 12.99 13.86
C THR A 299 25.98 13.92 14.24
N ILE A 300 25.29 13.60 15.34
CA ILE A 300 24.22 14.40 15.95
C ILE A 300 24.74 14.90 17.30
N SER A 301 24.72 16.21 17.51
CA SER A 301 25.07 16.77 18.82
C SER A 301 23.86 16.66 19.77
N SER A 302 24.05 16.12 20.97
CA SER A 302 23.01 15.90 21.98
C SER A 302 23.49 16.27 23.37
N ARG A 303 22.70 17.01 24.16
CA ARG A 303 23.06 17.45 25.52
C ARG A 303 22.18 16.80 26.61
N LYS A 304 22.77 16.09 27.58
CA LYS A 304 22.05 15.60 28.77
C LYS A 304 21.82 16.71 29.80
N ILE A 305 20.79 16.59 30.64
CA ILE A 305 20.56 17.50 31.78
C ILE A 305 21.83 17.58 32.63
N GLN A 306 22.33 18.79 32.89
CA GLN A 306 23.56 19.05 33.67
C GLN A 306 24.86 18.47 33.07
N GLN A 307 24.89 18.10 31.78
CA GLN A 307 26.09 17.65 31.07
C GLN A 307 26.30 18.44 29.77
N ASP A 308 27.50 18.34 29.18
CA ASP A 308 27.82 19.01 27.92
C ASP A 308 27.19 18.29 26.71
N SER A 309 27.23 18.96 25.56
CA SER A 309 26.84 18.37 24.27
C SER A 309 27.83 17.27 23.88
N VAL A 310 27.31 16.07 23.64
CA VAL A 310 28.04 14.89 23.14
C VAL A 310 27.69 14.68 21.67
N ASP A 311 28.72 14.47 20.86
CA ASP A 311 28.59 14.11 19.46
C ASP A 311 28.29 12.61 19.34
N VAL A 312 27.10 12.28 18.86
CA VAL A 312 26.58 10.92 18.72
C VAL A 312 26.63 10.50 17.27
N LYS A 313 27.30 9.38 16.97
CA LYS A 313 27.25 8.75 15.65
C LYS A 313 26.29 7.54 15.68
N PRO A 314 25.07 7.64 15.12
CA PRO A 314 24.09 6.56 15.19
C PRO A 314 24.58 5.31 14.46
N ARG A 315 24.48 4.15 15.12
CA ARG A 315 24.71 2.82 14.52
C ARG A 315 23.43 1.99 14.44
N CYS A 316 22.35 2.46 15.06
CA CYS A 316 21.08 1.76 15.14
C CYS A 316 20.35 1.71 13.79
N THR A 317 19.62 0.62 13.54
CA THR A 317 18.56 0.59 12.52
C THR A 317 17.37 1.40 13.01
N PHE A 318 16.93 2.35 12.18
CA PHE A 318 15.77 3.18 12.46
C PHE A 318 14.54 2.55 11.81
N VAL A 319 13.46 2.40 12.56
CA VAL A 319 12.21 1.79 12.10
C VAL A 319 11.05 2.73 12.40
N ILE A 320 10.19 2.97 11.43
CA ILE A 320 9.03 3.85 11.58
C ILE A 320 7.80 2.99 11.37
N ALA A 321 6.99 2.84 12.40
CA ALA A 321 5.65 2.29 12.26
C ALA A 321 4.67 3.47 12.12
N THR A 322 3.94 3.50 11.03
CA THR A 322 2.96 4.56 10.77
C THR A 322 1.68 3.98 10.17
N ASN A 323 0.56 4.61 10.52
CA ASN A 323 -0.73 4.33 9.91
C ASN A 323 -1.05 5.34 8.80
N ASN A 324 -0.28 6.42 8.70
CA ASN A 324 -0.51 7.52 7.76
C ASN A 324 0.41 7.38 6.53
N PRO A 325 -0.08 7.77 5.33
CA PRO A 325 0.71 7.67 4.12
C PRO A 325 2.01 8.49 4.23
N VAL A 326 3.13 7.89 3.84
CA VAL A 326 4.45 8.53 3.88
C VAL A 326 4.63 9.37 2.62
N ILE A 327 4.76 10.68 2.80
CA ILE A 327 4.93 11.63 1.70
C ILE A 327 6.43 11.69 1.37
N THR A 328 6.84 10.96 0.33
CA THR A 328 8.23 10.85 -0.08
C THR A 328 8.51 11.79 -1.25
N THR A 329 9.60 12.57 -1.15
CA THR A 329 10.19 13.21 -2.34
C THR A 329 11.17 12.25 -2.99
N MET A 330 11.01 12.08 -4.30
CA MET A 330 11.80 11.22 -5.19
C MET A 330 13.22 11.74 -5.41
N THR A 331 13.99 11.89 -4.33
CA THR A 331 15.44 11.97 -4.47
C THR A 331 15.99 10.54 -4.53
N ALA A 332 16.88 10.24 -5.47
CA ALA A 332 17.59 8.94 -5.52
C ALA A 332 18.25 8.57 -4.18
N ALA A 333 18.59 9.59 -3.39
CA ALA A 333 19.06 9.48 -2.01
C ALA A 333 18.01 8.92 -1.02
N SER A 334 16.72 9.26 -1.16
CA SER A 334 15.63 8.70 -0.35
C SER A 334 15.40 7.22 -0.69
N VAL A 335 15.31 6.91 -1.99
CA VAL A 335 14.99 5.56 -2.51
C VAL A 335 16.02 4.52 -2.06
N ARG A 336 17.30 4.91 -1.94
CA ARG A 336 18.37 4.03 -1.46
C ARG A 336 18.36 3.79 0.05
N ARG A 337 17.72 4.65 0.84
CA ARG A 337 17.82 4.62 2.31
C ARG A 337 16.59 4.05 3.00
N PHE A 338 15.40 4.34 2.47
CA PHE A 338 14.15 3.88 3.06
C PHE A 338 13.69 2.57 2.44
N VAL A 339 13.49 1.58 3.29
CA VAL A 339 12.98 0.25 2.97
C VAL A 339 11.54 0.19 3.42
N TYR A 340 10.66 0.02 2.45
CA TYR A 340 9.22 0.02 2.68
C TYR A 340 8.73 -1.39 2.97
N VAL A 341 7.79 -1.50 3.90
CA VAL A 341 7.09 -2.73 4.26
C VAL A 341 5.61 -2.42 4.34
N ARG A 342 4.82 -3.12 3.53
CA ARG A 342 3.37 -3.05 3.57
C ARG A 342 2.83 -4.19 4.44
N MET A 343 2.26 -3.81 5.58
CA MET A 343 1.58 -4.71 6.50
C MET A 343 0.20 -5.05 5.95
N ARG A 344 -0.30 -6.25 6.25
CA ARG A 344 -1.66 -6.66 5.84
C ARG A 344 -2.68 -5.98 6.74
N ASP A 345 -3.65 -5.29 6.14
CA ASP A 345 -4.73 -4.56 6.82
C ASP A 345 -5.91 -5.46 7.23
N ASN A 346 -6.87 -4.89 7.97
CA ASN A 346 -8.11 -5.52 8.40
C ASN A 346 -7.93 -6.81 9.23
N ARG A 347 -6.90 -6.85 10.07
CA ARG A 347 -6.58 -8.00 10.92
C ARG A 347 -7.32 -7.94 12.26
N LYS A 348 -7.82 -9.10 12.73
CA LYS A 348 -8.42 -9.22 14.06
C LYS A 348 -7.36 -9.61 15.09
N ALA A 349 -7.57 -9.19 16.35
CA ALA A 349 -6.68 -9.56 17.46
C ALA A 349 -6.51 -11.08 17.60
N SER A 350 -7.56 -11.86 17.33
CA SER A 350 -7.55 -13.33 17.33
C SER A 350 -6.56 -13.92 16.33
N ASP A 351 -6.33 -13.23 15.20
CA ASP A 351 -5.48 -13.73 14.11
C ASP A 351 -3.99 -13.72 14.52
N PHE A 352 -3.65 -13.01 15.59
CA PHE A 352 -2.29 -12.91 16.12
C PHE A 352 -2.00 -13.89 17.24
N LEU A 353 -2.98 -14.67 17.73
CA LEU A 353 -2.76 -15.62 18.83
C LEU A 353 -1.56 -16.56 18.57
N PRO A 354 -1.43 -17.20 17.38
CA PRO A 354 -0.28 -18.07 17.14
C PRO A 354 1.06 -17.32 17.11
N LEU A 355 1.07 -16.07 16.62
CA LEU A 355 2.26 -15.22 16.64
C LEU A 355 2.64 -14.82 18.08
N LEU A 356 1.64 -14.48 18.91
CA LEU A 356 1.83 -14.13 20.31
C LEU A 356 2.40 -15.32 21.09
N GLU A 357 1.84 -16.51 20.93
CA GLU A 357 2.35 -17.74 21.56
C GLU A 357 3.78 -18.07 21.12
N PHE A 358 4.06 -17.93 19.81
CA PHE A 358 5.40 -18.14 19.27
C PHE A 358 6.42 -17.15 19.84
N ARG A 359 6.05 -15.87 19.92
CA ARG A 359 6.85 -14.82 20.55
C ARG A 359 7.06 -15.08 22.04
N ASP A 360 6.02 -15.49 22.76
CA ASP A 360 6.13 -15.71 24.21
C ASP A 360 7.02 -16.92 24.53
N ARG A 361 7.04 -17.92 23.63
CA ARG A 361 7.88 -19.10 23.77
C ARG A 361 9.34 -18.87 23.39
N PHE A 362 9.62 -18.14 22.30
CA PHE A 362 10.96 -18.05 21.72
C PHE A 362 11.56 -16.63 21.69
N GLY A 363 10.79 -15.63 22.12
CA GLY A 363 11.17 -14.23 22.00
C GLY A 363 11.35 -13.83 20.53
N VAL A 364 12.35 -12.97 20.30
CA VAL A 364 12.70 -12.49 18.95
C VAL A 364 13.73 -13.37 18.23
N ALA A 365 14.32 -14.36 18.91
CA ALA A 365 15.43 -15.15 18.37
C ALA A 365 15.13 -15.81 17.01
N PRO A 366 13.96 -16.44 16.79
CA PRO A 366 13.63 -17.02 15.48
C PRO A 366 13.56 -16.00 14.34
N PHE A 367 13.07 -14.79 14.60
CA PHE A 367 13.01 -13.71 13.61
C PHE A 367 14.41 -13.21 13.24
N ILE A 368 15.32 -13.14 14.22
CA ILE A 368 16.72 -12.82 13.99
C ILE A 368 17.41 -13.94 13.18
N MET A 369 17.16 -15.22 13.49
CA MET A 369 17.68 -16.35 12.71
C MET A 369 17.20 -16.30 11.26
N ALA A 370 15.92 -15.99 11.04
CA ALA A 370 15.34 -15.83 9.71
C ALA A 370 16.00 -14.68 8.95
N SER A 371 16.23 -13.56 9.64
CA SER A 371 16.95 -12.41 9.09
C SER A 371 18.38 -12.77 8.68
N CYS A 372 19.15 -13.43 9.56
CA CYS A 372 20.49 -13.94 9.23
C CYS A 372 20.47 -14.86 8.00
N SER A 373 19.48 -15.75 7.90
CA SER A 373 19.32 -16.60 6.71
C SER A 373 19.03 -15.79 5.45
N LEU A 374 18.24 -14.71 5.55
CA LEU A 374 17.92 -13.87 4.40
C LEU A 374 19.16 -13.13 3.91
N TRP A 375 19.91 -12.47 4.81
CA TRP A 375 21.16 -11.78 4.50
C TRP A 375 22.18 -12.71 3.82
N LEU A 376 22.33 -13.94 4.33
CA LEU A 376 23.21 -14.95 3.73
C LEU A 376 22.78 -15.38 2.32
N LYS A 377 21.48 -15.50 2.06
CA LYS A 377 20.94 -16.04 0.79
C LYS A 377 20.70 -14.98 -0.29
N ARG A 378 20.32 -13.76 0.11
CA ARG A 378 19.85 -12.70 -0.80
C ARG A 378 20.82 -11.51 -0.88
N GLY A 379 21.87 -11.48 -0.06
CA GLY A 379 22.83 -10.38 -0.05
C GLY A 379 22.24 -9.09 0.53
N ASP A 380 22.71 -7.94 0.06
CA ASP A 380 22.53 -6.65 0.75
C ASP A 380 21.29 -5.87 0.32
N GLU A 381 20.78 -6.14 -0.89
CA GLU A 381 19.74 -5.33 -1.49
C GLU A 381 18.33 -5.70 -0.98
N PRO A 382 17.56 -4.72 -0.45
CA PRO A 382 16.15 -4.90 -0.16
C PRO A 382 15.29 -4.72 -1.42
N PHE A 383 14.03 -5.14 -1.34
CA PHE A 383 13.04 -4.86 -2.38
C PHE A 383 12.62 -3.39 -2.32
N ARG A 384 12.53 -2.73 -3.47
CA ARG A 384 12.23 -1.28 -3.59
C ARG A 384 10.93 -1.00 -4.33
N ASP A 385 10.27 -2.04 -4.82
CA ASP A 385 9.05 -2.02 -5.61
C ASP A 385 7.76 -1.93 -4.77
N ILE A 386 7.90 -1.82 -3.45
CA ILE A 386 6.78 -1.77 -2.52
C ILE A 386 6.24 -0.33 -2.43
N VAL A 387 4.96 -0.19 -2.78
CA VAL A 387 4.23 1.07 -2.71
C VAL A 387 3.61 1.22 -1.32
N ILE A 388 3.77 2.40 -0.73
CA ILE A 388 3.16 2.78 0.55
C ILE A 388 2.07 3.82 0.27
N GLY A 389 0.83 3.38 0.42
CA GLY A 389 -0.38 4.16 0.28
C GLY A 389 -1.56 3.22 0.12
N ASP A 390 -2.60 3.40 0.91
CA ASP A 390 -3.86 2.69 0.73
C ASP A 390 -4.64 3.36 -0.41
N PRO A 391 -4.96 2.63 -1.51
CA PRO A 391 -5.76 3.14 -2.61
C PRO A 391 -7.16 3.61 -2.19
N THR A 392 -7.65 3.13 -1.05
CA THR A 392 -8.98 3.45 -0.52
C THR A 392 -8.98 4.68 0.40
N ASP A 393 -7.80 5.11 0.88
CA ASP A 393 -7.63 6.29 1.73
C ASP A 393 -7.26 7.51 0.87
N LEU A 394 -8.19 7.95 0.01
CA LEU A 394 -8.02 9.15 -0.82
C LEU A 394 -8.93 10.26 -0.29
N SER A 395 -8.38 11.47 -0.15
CA SER A 395 -9.23 12.67 0.05
C SER A 395 -10.09 12.93 -1.20
N GLU A 396 -11.16 13.71 -1.07
CA GLU A 396 -12.01 14.06 -2.24
C GLU A 396 -11.20 14.73 -3.36
N ALA A 397 -10.21 15.57 -2.99
CA ALA A 397 -9.30 16.21 -3.92
C ALA A 397 -8.36 15.21 -4.61
N GLU A 398 -7.83 14.23 -3.86
CA GLU A 398 -6.96 13.19 -4.40
C GLU A 398 -7.74 12.21 -5.28
N GLN A 399 -8.94 11.80 -4.88
CA GLN A 399 -9.84 10.97 -5.64
C GLN A 399 -10.17 11.63 -6.99
N TRP A 400 -10.51 12.92 -6.98
CA TRP A 400 -10.75 13.68 -8.21
C TRP A 400 -9.53 13.69 -9.14
N LEU A 401 -8.32 13.84 -8.59
CA LEU A 401 -7.08 13.78 -9.39
C LEU A 401 -6.90 12.40 -10.02
N VAL A 402 -7.11 11.32 -9.24
CA VAL A 402 -7.03 9.94 -9.74
C VAL A 402 -8.04 9.73 -10.86
N ASP A 403 -9.30 10.10 -10.64
CA ASP A 403 -10.41 9.97 -11.59
C ASP A 403 -10.10 10.67 -12.91
N GLN A 404 -9.71 11.95 -12.86
CA GLN A 404 -9.36 12.71 -14.06
C GLN A 404 -8.17 12.10 -14.81
N ILE A 405 -7.16 11.60 -14.09
CA ILE A 405 -6.00 10.95 -14.72
C ILE A 405 -6.37 9.59 -15.32
N VAL A 406 -7.25 8.83 -14.69
CA VAL A 406 -7.73 7.54 -15.22
C VAL A 406 -8.59 7.77 -16.47
N SER A 407 -9.51 8.73 -16.45
CA SER A 407 -10.41 9.01 -17.57
C SER A 407 -9.73 9.74 -18.74
N ASN A 408 -8.90 10.75 -18.45
CA ASN A 408 -8.35 11.66 -19.46
C ASN A 408 -6.84 11.49 -19.72
N GLY A 409 -6.16 10.70 -18.89
CA GLY A 409 -4.69 10.56 -18.89
C GLY A 409 -3.95 11.72 -18.22
N TYR A 410 -4.66 12.74 -17.73
CA TYR A 410 -4.11 13.91 -17.03
C TYR A 410 -5.19 14.62 -16.21
N ALA A 411 -4.79 15.40 -15.21
CA ALA A 411 -5.69 16.27 -14.44
C ALA A 411 -5.25 17.74 -14.53
N ILE A 412 -6.20 18.67 -14.59
CA ILE A 412 -5.91 20.10 -14.45
C ILE A 412 -6.13 20.48 -13.00
N SER A 413 -5.06 20.59 -12.21
CA SER A 413 -5.14 20.89 -10.78
C SER A 413 -6.02 22.13 -10.46
N GLY A 414 -5.95 23.18 -11.27
CA GLY A 414 -6.78 24.39 -11.08
C GLY A 414 -8.27 24.21 -11.35
N ALA A 415 -8.70 23.07 -11.90
CA ALA A 415 -10.09 22.70 -12.10
C ALA A 415 -10.61 21.75 -11.01
N ASN A 416 -9.77 21.41 -10.01
CA ASN A 416 -10.18 20.60 -8.88
C ASN A 416 -11.25 21.36 -8.06
N PRO A 417 -12.49 20.83 -7.93
CA PRO A 417 -13.55 21.51 -7.20
C PRO A 417 -13.33 21.48 -5.68
N TYR A 418 -12.44 20.62 -5.20
CA TYR A 418 -12.12 20.46 -3.78
C TYR A 418 -10.92 21.34 -3.43
N SER A 419 -11.10 22.26 -2.47
CA SER A 419 -10.07 23.22 -2.10
C SER A 419 -8.97 22.57 -1.25
N GLU A 420 -7.74 22.60 -1.73
CA GLU A 420 -6.54 22.23 -0.98
C GLU A 420 -5.66 23.46 -0.72
N SER A 421 -5.02 23.52 0.44
CA SER A 421 -3.89 24.42 0.62
C SER A 421 -2.74 24.05 -0.33
N ALA A 422 -1.86 25.01 -0.66
CA ALA A 422 -0.71 24.74 -1.52
C ALA A 422 0.21 23.62 -0.96
N TRP A 423 0.18 23.40 0.36
CA TRP A 423 0.92 22.34 1.02
C TRP A 423 0.24 20.96 0.85
N GLU A 424 -1.06 20.87 1.08
CA GLU A 424 -1.86 19.65 0.83
C GLU A 424 -1.78 19.22 -0.63
N HIS A 425 -1.94 20.16 -1.55
CA HIS A 425 -1.86 19.88 -2.98
C HIS A 425 -0.51 19.27 -3.40
N LYS A 426 0.58 19.76 -2.81
CA LYS A 426 1.93 19.21 -3.03
C LYS A 426 2.06 17.79 -2.46
N ASN A 427 1.38 17.49 -1.36
CA ASN A 427 1.36 16.15 -0.78
C ASN A 427 0.60 15.17 -1.68
N SER A 428 -0.57 15.57 -2.19
CA SER A 428 -1.40 14.80 -3.13
C SER A 428 -0.62 14.42 -4.39
N ILE A 429 0.12 15.37 -4.98
CA ILE A 429 1.01 15.11 -6.12
C ILE A 429 2.07 14.04 -5.79
N ASN A 430 2.74 14.15 -4.64
CA ASN A 430 3.77 13.19 -4.25
C ASN A 430 3.18 11.81 -3.90
N LYS A 431 2.05 11.77 -3.19
CA LYS A 431 1.35 10.54 -2.75
C LYS A 431 0.94 9.69 -3.95
N LEU A 432 0.44 10.33 -4.99
CA LEU A 432 -0.03 9.69 -6.22
C LEU A 432 1.10 9.48 -7.27
N GLY A 433 2.31 10.00 -7.04
CA GLY A 433 3.43 9.84 -7.99
C GLY A 433 3.24 10.64 -9.28
N LEU A 434 2.73 11.88 -9.16
CA LEU A 434 2.40 12.75 -10.28
C LEU A 434 3.50 13.78 -10.54
N LYS A 435 3.60 14.24 -11.79
CA LYS A 435 4.41 15.39 -12.19
C LYS A 435 3.57 16.48 -12.81
N THR A 436 4.04 17.71 -12.69
CA THR A 436 3.50 18.85 -13.44
C THR A 436 4.11 18.91 -14.84
N GLY A 437 3.27 18.99 -15.86
CA GLY A 437 3.65 19.20 -17.24
C GLY A 437 2.82 20.30 -17.90
N LEU A 438 3.14 20.61 -19.16
CA LEU A 438 2.33 21.48 -20.01
C LEU A 438 1.71 20.63 -21.12
N LYS A 439 0.40 20.78 -21.32
CA LYS A 439 -0.33 20.14 -22.42
C LYS A 439 -1.18 21.18 -23.15
N LYS A 440 -1.25 21.07 -24.48
CA LYS A 440 -2.17 21.90 -25.27
C LYS A 440 -3.57 21.32 -25.16
N ILE A 441 -4.50 22.12 -24.65
CA ILE A 441 -5.92 21.79 -24.52
C ILE A 441 -6.67 22.97 -25.13
N ASP A 442 -7.52 22.71 -26.11
CA ASP A 442 -8.26 23.75 -26.86
C ASP A 442 -7.36 24.90 -27.37
N GLY A 443 -6.17 24.55 -27.88
CA GLY A 443 -5.20 25.51 -28.42
C GLY A 443 -4.39 26.29 -27.38
N THR A 444 -4.70 26.16 -26.07
CA THR A 444 -4.01 26.87 -24.99
C THR A 444 -3.07 25.93 -24.21
N ALA A 445 -1.85 26.40 -23.92
CA ALA A 445 -0.89 25.66 -23.11
C ALA A 445 -1.31 25.69 -21.63
N THR A 446 -1.88 24.60 -21.15
CA THR A 446 -2.40 24.47 -19.79
C THR A 446 -1.49 23.60 -18.94
N ARG A 447 -1.29 23.99 -17.67
CA ARG A 447 -0.55 23.16 -16.71
C ARG A 447 -1.43 21.98 -16.29
N VAL A 448 -0.88 20.78 -16.44
CA VAL A 448 -1.56 19.53 -16.12
C VAL A 448 -0.69 18.68 -15.19
N LEU A 449 -1.34 17.80 -14.44
CA LEU A 449 -0.72 16.72 -13.71
C LEU A 449 -0.85 15.44 -14.52
N SER A 450 0.24 14.68 -14.63
CA SER A 450 0.26 13.36 -15.26
C SER A 450 1.11 12.40 -14.44
N VAL A 451 0.94 11.10 -14.68
CA VAL A 451 1.67 10.07 -13.94
C VAL A 451 3.16 10.16 -14.28
N GLU A 452 4.00 10.25 -13.25
CA GLU A 452 5.45 10.12 -13.34
C GLU A 452 5.90 8.72 -12.95
N ASP A 453 5.31 8.20 -11.87
CA ASP A 453 5.63 6.90 -11.27
C ASP A 453 4.42 5.96 -11.41
N GLU A 454 4.38 5.20 -12.51
CA GLU A 454 3.28 4.26 -12.77
C GLU A 454 3.23 3.14 -11.72
N GLN A 455 4.37 2.77 -11.13
CA GLN A 455 4.40 1.77 -10.08
C GLN A 455 3.62 2.26 -8.85
N ARG A 456 3.84 3.51 -8.45
CA ARG A 456 3.10 4.15 -7.36
C ARG A 456 1.64 4.45 -7.71
N PHE A 457 1.33 4.82 -8.95
CA PHE A 457 -0.03 5.17 -9.36
C PHE A 457 -0.91 3.93 -9.66
N SER A 458 -0.32 2.80 -10.05
CA SER A 458 -1.04 1.60 -10.48
C SER A 458 -2.05 1.04 -9.47
N PRO A 459 -1.82 1.06 -8.14
CA PRO A 459 -2.81 0.61 -7.17
C PRO A 459 -4.04 1.53 -7.15
N TYR A 460 -3.86 2.84 -7.17
CA TYR A 460 -4.95 3.83 -7.24
C TYR A 460 -5.72 3.73 -8.55
N ARG A 461 -5.02 3.50 -9.67
CA ARG A 461 -5.66 3.24 -10.97
C ARG A 461 -6.52 1.98 -10.91
N SER A 462 -5.99 0.90 -10.33
CA SER A 462 -6.70 -0.38 -10.25
C SER A 462 -7.93 -0.29 -9.36
N GLU A 463 -7.80 0.39 -8.21
CA GLU A 463 -8.91 0.63 -7.30
C GLU A 463 -9.94 1.58 -7.91
N ALA A 464 -9.54 2.68 -8.54
CA ALA A 464 -10.46 3.58 -9.23
C ALA A 464 -11.18 2.85 -10.37
N VAL A 465 -10.48 2.03 -11.18
CA VAL A 465 -11.11 1.20 -12.21
C VAL A 465 -12.04 0.15 -11.60
N SER A 466 -11.69 -0.44 -10.45
CA SER A 466 -12.56 -1.35 -9.70
C SER A 466 -13.78 -0.64 -9.12
N ALA A 467 -13.62 0.58 -8.62
CA ALA A 467 -14.67 1.47 -8.14
C ALA A 467 -15.58 1.92 -9.29
N TYR A 468 -15.03 2.23 -10.46
CA TYR A 468 -15.81 2.43 -11.68
C TYR A 468 -16.58 1.16 -12.05
N ARG A 469 -15.95 -0.02 -11.99
CA ARG A 469 -16.61 -1.31 -12.26
C ARG A 469 -17.68 -1.70 -11.22
N SER A 470 -17.57 -1.25 -9.97
CA SER A 470 -18.52 -1.57 -8.89
C SER A 470 -19.59 -0.51 -8.71
N ALA A 471 -19.29 0.77 -8.97
CA ALA A 471 -20.26 1.86 -9.06
C ALA A 471 -21.06 1.79 -10.37
N ASP A 472 -20.45 1.34 -11.46
CA ASP A 472 -21.15 0.81 -12.64
C ASP A 472 -21.50 -0.66 -12.42
N THR A 473 -22.29 -0.94 -11.38
CA THR A 473 -23.31 -1.96 -11.58
C THR A 473 -24.23 -1.42 -12.67
N PHE A 474 -23.84 -1.55 -13.94
CA PHE A 474 -24.82 -1.81 -14.97
C PHE A 474 -25.59 -3.01 -14.41
N MET A 475 -26.82 -2.77 -13.93
CA MET A 475 -27.76 -3.87 -13.87
C MET A 475 -27.78 -4.38 -15.31
N ILE A 476 -27.11 -5.50 -15.58
CA ILE A 476 -27.31 -6.25 -16.81
C ILE A 476 -28.83 -6.43 -16.83
N PRO A 477 -29.55 -5.76 -17.74
CA PRO A 477 -31.00 -5.84 -17.72
C PRO A 477 -31.37 -7.31 -17.81
N GLU A 478 -32.31 -7.73 -16.96
CA GLU A 478 -32.88 -9.06 -17.11
C GLU A 478 -33.41 -9.18 -18.55
N PRO A 479 -33.12 -10.28 -19.26
CA PRO A 479 -33.60 -10.44 -20.61
C PRO A 479 -35.13 -10.33 -20.66
N PRO A 480 -35.72 -9.70 -21.70
CA PRO A 480 -37.16 -9.63 -21.84
C PRO A 480 -37.80 -11.01 -21.79
N GLU A 481 -38.90 -11.15 -21.04
CA GLU A 481 -39.69 -12.37 -21.03
C GLU A 481 -40.32 -12.61 -22.41
N PRO A 482 -40.51 -13.87 -22.83
CA PRO A 482 -41.20 -14.19 -24.08
C PRO A 482 -42.54 -13.46 -24.22
N ILE A 483 -42.78 -12.90 -25.40
CA ILE A 483 -44.04 -12.25 -25.74
C ILE A 483 -45.16 -13.30 -25.71
N ASP A 484 -46.16 -13.10 -24.87
CA ASP A 484 -47.36 -13.94 -24.87
C ASP A 484 -48.20 -13.62 -26.10
N LEU A 485 -48.19 -14.54 -27.06
CA LEU A 485 -48.95 -14.43 -28.29
C LEU A 485 -50.38 -14.95 -28.16
N SER A 486 -50.79 -15.50 -27.01
CA SER A 486 -52.14 -16.02 -26.75
C SER A 486 -52.67 -16.99 -27.81
N GLY A 487 -51.77 -17.74 -28.48
CA GLY A 487 -52.09 -18.68 -29.56
C GLY A 487 -52.04 -18.09 -30.98
N ALA A 488 -51.72 -16.80 -31.14
CA ALA A 488 -51.45 -16.21 -32.45
C ALA A 488 -50.14 -16.77 -33.07
N PRO A 489 -50.02 -16.82 -34.41
CA PRO A 489 -48.76 -17.17 -35.06
C PRO A 489 -47.63 -16.23 -34.64
N VAL A 490 -46.42 -16.78 -34.47
CA VAL A 490 -45.23 -15.98 -34.15
C VAL A 490 -44.89 -15.09 -35.35
N PRO A 491 -44.90 -13.74 -35.19
CA PRO A 491 -44.52 -12.82 -36.26
C PRO A 491 -43.10 -13.12 -36.75
N LEU A 492 -42.86 -13.08 -38.05
CA LEU A 492 -41.56 -13.43 -38.64
C LEU A 492 -40.58 -12.24 -38.66
N PRO A 493 -39.26 -12.46 -38.63
CA PRO A 493 -38.27 -11.37 -38.73
C PRO A 493 -38.46 -10.48 -39.97
N SER A 494 -38.91 -11.06 -41.09
CA SER A 494 -39.19 -10.32 -42.34
C SER A 494 -40.32 -9.30 -42.21
N GLU A 495 -41.22 -9.47 -41.24
CA GLU A 495 -42.26 -8.48 -40.94
C GLU A 495 -41.69 -7.23 -40.25
N PHE A 496 -40.46 -7.32 -39.71
CA PHE A 496 -39.73 -6.23 -39.08
C PHE A 496 -38.52 -5.78 -39.92
N GLY A 497 -38.66 -5.88 -41.24
CA GLY A 497 -37.66 -5.40 -42.20
C GLY A 497 -36.32 -6.14 -42.18
N PHE A 498 -36.24 -7.34 -41.59
CA PHE A 498 -35.09 -8.24 -41.70
C PHE A 498 -35.23 -9.13 -42.94
N VAL A 499 -34.47 -8.84 -43.99
CA VAL A 499 -34.55 -9.63 -45.24
C VAL A 499 -33.80 -10.94 -45.05
N CYS A 500 -34.49 -12.06 -45.27
CA CYS A 500 -33.94 -13.40 -45.08
C CYS A 500 -34.67 -14.47 -45.89
N ASP A 501 -34.02 -15.61 -46.06
CA ASP A 501 -34.64 -16.83 -46.57
C ASP A 501 -35.06 -17.74 -45.41
N TYR A 502 -36.22 -18.38 -45.55
CA TYR A 502 -36.71 -19.41 -44.65
C TYR A 502 -36.57 -20.79 -45.29
N VAL A 503 -35.93 -21.72 -44.58
CA VAL A 503 -35.69 -23.08 -45.05
C VAL A 503 -36.10 -24.12 -44.00
N PRO A 504 -36.56 -25.32 -44.39
CA PRO A 504 -36.89 -26.37 -43.43
C PRO A 504 -35.70 -26.77 -42.56
N ALA A 505 -35.92 -26.98 -41.26
CA ALA A 505 -34.93 -27.51 -40.34
C ALA A 505 -35.47 -28.76 -39.63
N ASN A 506 -34.55 -29.68 -39.32
CA ASN A 506 -34.88 -30.89 -38.60
C ASN A 506 -34.97 -30.63 -37.08
N PRO A 507 -35.58 -31.56 -36.31
CA PRO A 507 -35.63 -31.48 -34.84
C PRO A 507 -34.25 -31.44 -34.15
N ASP A 508 -33.18 -31.85 -34.82
CA ASP A 508 -31.78 -31.75 -34.36
C ASP A 508 -31.11 -30.42 -34.75
N LYS A 509 -31.92 -29.40 -35.07
CA LYS A 509 -31.52 -28.03 -35.46
C LYS A 509 -30.78 -27.92 -36.80
N LYS A 510 -30.69 -29.01 -37.59
CA LYS A 510 -29.99 -28.98 -38.88
C LYS A 510 -30.92 -28.63 -40.04
N ALA A 511 -30.63 -27.54 -40.73
CA ALA A 511 -31.21 -27.24 -42.03
C ALA A 511 -30.37 -27.91 -43.14
N LEU A 512 -30.82 -29.07 -43.63
CA LEU A 512 -30.11 -29.78 -44.69
C LEU A 512 -30.27 -29.06 -46.04
N ASN A 513 -29.20 -28.99 -46.83
CA ASN A 513 -29.19 -28.40 -48.18
C ASN A 513 -29.66 -26.94 -48.25
N TRP A 514 -29.68 -26.19 -47.14
CA TRP A 514 -30.17 -24.81 -47.11
C TRP A 514 -29.55 -23.93 -48.19
N LYS A 515 -28.23 -24.02 -48.41
CA LYS A 515 -27.51 -23.26 -49.45
C LYS A 515 -28.00 -23.52 -50.88
N LYS A 516 -28.53 -24.72 -51.13
CA LYS A 516 -29.10 -25.10 -52.43
C LYS A 516 -30.53 -24.59 -52.55
N LEU A 517 -31.29 -24.63 -51.45
CA LEU A 517 -32.66 -24.14 -51.38
C LEU A 517 -32.72 -22.62 -51.57
N THR A 518 -31.88 -21.85 -50.87
CA THR A 518 -31.84 -20.37 -50.98
C THR A 518 -31.34 -19.87 -52.34
N LYS A 519 -30.83 -20.75 -53.21
CA LYS A 519 -30.39 -20.43 -54.57
C LYS A 519 -31.30 -21.04 -55.65
N SER A 520 -32.33 -21.76 -55.25
CA SER A 520 -33.20 -22.47 -56.19
C SER A 520 -34.35 -21.56 -56.61
N GLU A 521 -34.48 -21.27 -57.89
CA GLU A 521 -35.63 -20.55 -58.44
C GLU A 521 -36.94 -21.36 -58.39
N GLN A 522 -36.86 -22.65 -58.02
CA GLN A 522 -38.00 -23.57 -57.95
C GLN A 522 -38.60 -23.69 -56.54
N VAL A 523 -37.95 -23.09 -55.53
CA VAL A 523 -38.37 -23.18 -54.13
C VAL A 523 -38.60 -21.78 -53.61
N ASP A 524 -39.82 -21.49 -53.17
CA ASP A 524 -40.12 -20.23 -52.49
C ASP A 524 -39.61 -20.29 -51.04
N THR A 525 -38.56 -19.52 -50.76
CA THR A 525 -37.97 -19.34 -49.42
C THR A 525 -38.40 -18.04 -48.75
N SER A 526 -39.35 -17.29 -49.33
CA SER A 526 -39.80 -16.00 -48.78
C SER A 526 -40.81 -16.15 -47.62
N SER A 527 -41.33 -17.36 -47.40
CA SER A 527 -42.33 -17.66 -46.37
C SER A 527 -41.91 -18.82 -45.47
N ARG A 528 -42.44 -18.84 -44.23
CA ARG A 528 -42.14 -19.91 -43.26
C ARG A 528 -42.64 -21.27 -43.79
N PRO A 529 -41.79 -22.32 -43.83
CA PRO A 529 -42.21 -23.65 -44.25
C PRO A 529 -43.13 -24.30 -43.19
N SER A 530 -43.99 -25.22 -43.62
CA SER A 530 -45.01 -25.88 -42.78
C SER A 530 -44.47 -26.86 -41.73
N GLY A 531 -43.14 -27.02 -41.63
CA GLY A 531 -42.50 -27.92 -40.68
C GLY A 531 -42.48 -27.40 -39.24
N ALA A 532 -42.22 -28.31 -38.29
CA ALA A 532 -42.11 -27.99 -36.87
C ALA A 532 -40.92 -27.06 -36.54
N ALA A 533 -39.86 -27.09 -37.35
CA ALA A 533 -38.72 -26.20 -37.24
C ALA A 533 -38.29 -25.66 -38.60
N PHE A 534 -37.76 -24.45 -38.60
CA PHE A 534 -37.21 -23.80 -39.78
C PHE A 534 -35.97 -22.99 -39.40
N ALA A 535 -35.12 -22.75 -40.38
CA ALA A 535 -33.97 -21.89 -40.24
C ALA A 535 -34.17 -20.57 -40.99
N VAL A 536 -33.62 -19.51 -40.41
CA VAL A 536 -33.56 -18.17 -40.96
C VAL A 536 -32.14 -17.93 -41.46
N VAL A 537 -32.03 -17.65 -42.75
CA VAL A 537 -30.76 -17.37 -43.44
C VAL A 537 -30.73 -15.87 -43.77
N PRO A 538 -29.87 -15.07 -43.11
CA PRO A 538 -29.81 -13.62 -43.34
C PRO A 538 -29.44 -13.30 -44.80
N ALA A 539 -30.13 -12.36 -45.45
CA ALA A 539 -29.75 -11.87 -46.78
C ALA A 539 -28.46 -11.02 -46.70
N PRO A 540 -27.81 -10.71 -47.85
CA PRO A 540 -26.73 -9.73 -47.87
C PRO A 540 -27.14 -8.40 -47.21
N GLY A 541 -26.27 -7.84 -46.38
CA GLY A 541 -26.58 -6.64 -45.57
C GLY A 541 -27.28 -6.89 -44.24
N PHE A 542 -27.57 -8.16 -43.89
CA PHE A 542 -28.19 -8.53 -42.62
C PHE A 542 -27.35 -9.56 -41.86
N MET A 543 -27.46 -9.52 -40.53
CA MET A 543 -26.84 -10.50 -39.65
C MET A 543 -27.65 -10.82 -38.41
N VAL A 544 -27.37 -11.99 -37.84
CA VAL A 544 -27.81 -12.38 -36.50
C VAL A 544 -26.59 -12.55 -35.61
N VAL A 545 -26.64 -11.92 -34.43
CA VAL A 545 -25.72 -12.13 -33.32
C VAL A 545 -26.34 -13.18 -32.41
N ASP A 546 -25.70 -14.33 -32.30
CA ASP A 546 -26.15 -15.47 -31.51
C ASP A 546 -25.36 -15.52 -30.19
N MET A 547 -26.01 -15.11 -29.11
CA MET A 547 -25.46 -14.98 -27.76
C MET A 547 -25.72 -16.26 -26.96
N ASP A 548 -24.72 -17.13 -26.91
CA ASP A 548 -24.81 -18.43 -26.26
C ASP A 548 -24.59 -18.34 -24.74
N ARG A 549 -25.04 -19.38 -24.01
CA ARG A 549 -24.62 -19.55 -22.61
C ARG A 549 -23.17 -20.02 -22.52
N SER A 550 -22.47 -19.61 -21.47
CA SER A 550 -21.14 -20.15 -21.19
C SER A 550 -21.20 -21.64 -20.88
N LYS A 551 -20.27 -22.42 -21.47
CA LYS A 551 -20.18 -23.87 -21.24
C LYS A 551 -19.48 -24.23 -19.93
N ASP A 552 -18.67 -23.32 -19.38
CA ASP A 552 -17.84 -23.53 -18.19
C ASP A 552 -18.32 -22.72 -16.97
N GLY A 553 -19.53 -22.16 -17.02
CA GLY A 553 -20.11 -21.35 -15.93
C GLY A 553 -19.55 -19.92 -15.83
N GLY A 554 -18.88 -19.43 -16.87
CA GLY A 554 -18.48 -18.01 -17.00
C GLY A 554 -19.60 -17.12 -17.53
N GLU A 555 -19.26 -15.88 -17.91
CA GLU A 555 -20.21 -14.90 -18.47
C GLU A 555 -20.86 -15.42 -19.76
N SER A 556 -22.18 -15.27 -19.89
CA SER A 556 -22.91 -15.60 -21.12
C SER A 556 -22.71 -14.54 -22.20
N GLY A 557 -23.04 -14.86 -23.46
CA GLY A 557 -23.01 -13.88 -24.54
C GLY A 557 -23.89 -12.65 -24.25
N TRP A 558 -25.01 -12.85 -23.54
CA TRP A 558 -25.88 -11.75 -23.09
C TRP A 558 -25.15 -10.83 -22.10
N ASP A 559 -24.46 -11.39 -21.12
CA ASP A 559 -23.72 -10.63 -20.11
C ASP A 559 -22.56 -9.85 -20.75
N ILE A 560 -21.85 -10.47 -21.70
CA ILE A 560 -20.73 -9.86 -22.42
C ILE A 560 -21.18 -8.68 -23.28
N VAL A 561 -22.28 -8.83 -24.05
CA VAL A 561 -22.79 -7.74 -24.87
C VAL A 561 -23.28 -6.59 -23.98
N ASN A 562 -24.05 -6.88 -22.93
CA ASN A 562 -24.58 -5.84 -22.04
C ASN A 562 -23.48 -5.08 -21.28
N SER A 563 -22.41 -5.77 -20.87
CA SER A 563 -21.30 -5.16 -20.11
C SER A 563 -20.28 -4.44 -20.99
N GLN A 564 -19.98 -4.95 -22.20
CA GLN A 564 -18.89 -4.44 -23.03
C GLN A 564 -19.36 -3.51 -24.16
N ILE A 565 -20.61 -3.62 -24.59
CA ILE A 565 -21.20 -2.74 -25.62
C ILE A 565 -22.09 -1.70 -24.92
N GLY A 566 -23.13 -2.15 -24.22
CA GLY A 566 -24.06 -1.32 -23.46
C GLY A 566 -25.34 -2.10 -23.13
N PRO A 567 -26.17 -1.61 -22.19
CA PRO A 567 -27.38 -2.31 -21.77
C PRO A 567 -28.40 -2.41 -22.90
N TYR A 568 -29.12 -3.52 -22.98
CA TYR A 568 -30.19 -3.72 -23.98
C TYR A 568 -31.23 -2.60 -23.90
N SER A 569 -31.75 -2.20 -25.06
CA SER A 569 -32.62 -1.02 -25.25
C SER A 569 -31.93 0.34 -25.12
N SER A 570 -30.59 0.38 -25.08
CA SER A 570 -29.82 1.64 -25.18
C SER A 570 -29.41 1.95 -26.63
N ASP A 571 -28.92 3.16 -26.89
CA ASP A 571 -28.35 3.52 -28.19
C ASP A 571 -27.16 2.63 -28.60
N ASP A 572 -26.41 2.12 -27.61
CA ASP A 572 -25.26 1.24 -27.82
C ASP A 572 -25.69 -0.23 -28.10
N PHE A 573 -26.80 -0.70 -27.53
CA PHE A 573 -27.39 -2.02 -27.78
C PHE A 573 -28.91 -1.91 -27.96
N PRO A 574 -29.36 -1.46 -29.15
CA PRO A 574 -30.76 -1.10 -29.37
C PRO A 574 -31.68 -2.31 -29.37
N SER A 575 -32.92 -2.10 -28.89
CA SER A 575 -34.01 -3.07 -28.94
C SER A 575 -34.16 -3.59 -30.37
N THR A 576 -34.21 -4.91 -30.52
CA THR A 576 -34.27 -5.55 -31.83
C THR A 576 -35.25 -6.72 -31.81
N TYR A 577 -35.41 -7.37 -32.95
CA TYR A 577 -36.07 -8.65 -33.04
C TYR A 577 -35.21 -9.69 -32.28
N LEU A 578 -35.63 -10.01 -31.05
CA LEU A 578 -34.86 -10.81 -30.10
C LEU A 578 -35.54 -12.15 -29.84
N VAL A 579 -34.82 -13.25 -30.02
CA VAL A 579 -35.36 -14.61 -29.86
C VAL A 579 -34.57 -15.38 -28.82
N ARG A 580 -35.24 -15.88 -27.79
CA ARG A 580 -34.65 -16.76 -26.78
C ARG A 580 -34.53 -18.18 -27.31
N THR A 581 -33.35 -18.76 -27.16
CA THR A 581 -33.07 -20.14 -27.55
C THR A 581 -33.45 -21.12 -26.43
N PRO A 582 -33.73 -22.40 -26.73
CA PRO A 582 -34.08 -23.39 -25.70
C PRO A 582 -32.98 -23.61 -24.65
N SER A 583 -31.71 -23.40 -25.00
CA SER A 583 -30.56 -23.47 -24.08
C SER A 583 -30.46 -22.25 -23.16
N GLY A 584 -31.29 -21.22 -23.36
CA GLY A 584 -31.30 -19.99 -22.58
C GLY A 584 -30.31 -18.93 -23.04
N GLY A 585 -29.86 -18.98 -24.30
CA GLY A 585 -29.18 -17.90 -25.01
C GLY A 585 -30.15 -17.07 -25.87
N PHE A 586 -29.63 -16.19 -26.73
CA PHE A 586 -30.44 -15.24 -27.50
C PHE A 586 -29.93 -14.98 -28.92
N HIS A 587 -30.84 -14.92 -29.89
CA HIS A 587 -30.56 -14.42 -31.25
C HIS A 587 -31.03 -12.97 -31.37
N ALA A 588 -30.14 -12.05 -31.71
CA ALA A 588 -30.44 -10.64 -31.96
C ALA A 588 -30.14 -10.26 -33.42
N TYR A 589 -31.10 -9.63 -34.09
CA TYR A 589 -31.10 -9.44 -35.55
C TYR A 589 -30.74 -8.00 -35.92
N TYR A 590 -29.87 -7.79 -36.91
CA TYR A 590 -29.37 -6.44 -37.26
C TYR A 590 -29.17 -6.23 -38.76
N ARG A 591 -29.21 -4.96 -39.16
CA ARG A 591 -28.67 -4.48 -40.44
C ARG A 591 -27.18 -4.18 -40.30
N ILE A 592 -26.40 -4.59 -41.29
CA ILE A 592 -24.97 -4.31 -41.36
C ILE A 592 -24.80 -2.90 -41.98
N PRO A 593 -24.08 -1.97 -41.33
CA PRO A 593 -23.75 -0.68 -41.90
C PRO A 593 -22.94 -0.80 -43.21
N ASP A 594 -23.09 0.17 -44.11
CA ASP A 594 -22.49 0.14 -45.46
C ASP A 594 -20.97 -0.07 -45.45
N ASP A 595 -20.26 0.46 -44.45
CA ASP A 595 -18.81 0.33 -44.32
C ASP A 595 -18.33 -1.10 -44.02
N LEU A 596 -19.24 -1.97 -43.57
CA LEU A 596 -18.99 -3.35 -43.17
C LEU A 596 -19.61 -4.42 -44.10
N LEU A 597 -20.37 -4.02 -45.13
CA LEU A 597 -20.94 -4.96 -46.10
C LEU A 597 -19.86 -5.85 -46.72
N GLY A 598 -20.07 -7.17 -46.71
CA GLY A 598 -19.11 -8.17 -47.17
C GLY A 598 -17.88 -8.39 -46.29
N LYS A 599 -17.65 -7.57 -45.25
CA LYS A 599 -16.46 -7.63 -44.37
C LYS A 599 -16.69 -8.40 -43.08
N VAL A 600 -17.93 -8.50 -42.59
CA VAL A 600 -18.25 -9.28 -41.39
C VAL A 600 -18.09 -10.78 -41.68
N LYS A 601 -17.41 -11.49 -40.77
CA LYS A 601 -17.20 -12.93 -40.85
C LYS A 601 -18.44 -13.66 -40.33
N ASN A 602 -18.79 -14.78 -40.97
CA ASN A 602 -19.65 -15.78 -40.35
C ASN A 602 -18.76 -16.63 -39.42
N ALA A 603 -18.84 -16.39 -38.13
CA ALA A 603 -17.90 -16.93 -37.16
C ALA A 603 -18.62 -17.71 -36.05
N ALA A 604 -17.95 -18.73 -35.53
CA ALA A 604 -18.42 -19.52 -34.40
C ALA A 604 -17.38 -19.47 -33.27
N HIS A 605 -17.73 -18.84 -32.16
CA HIS A 605 -16.90 -18.63 -30.97
C HIS A 605 -15.42 -18.23 -31.24
N PRO A 606 -15.14 -17.16 -32.02
CA PRO A 606 -13.79 -16.60 -32.10
C PRO A 606 -13.16 -16.42 -30.73
N HIS A 607 -11.98 -16.99 -30.54
CA HIS A 607 -11.22 -16.91 -29.28
C HIS A 607 -11.97 -17.40 -28.03
N GLY A 608 -12.99 -18.26 -28.19
CA GLY A 608 -13.74 -18.84 -27.07
C GLY A 608 -14.81 -17.94 -26.46
N VAL A 609 -15.09 -16.78 -27.06
CA VAL A 609 -16.19 -15.90 -26.64
C VAL A 609 -17.54 -16.54 -27.04
N PRO A 610 -18.54 -16.65 -26.14
CA PRO A 610 -19.84 -17.29 -26.40
C PRO A 610 -20.78 -16.40 -27.25
N ILE A 611 -20.26 -15.87 -28.36
CA ILE A 611 -20.98 -15.04 -29.32
C ILE A 611 -20.66 -15.55 -30.74
N ASP A 612 -21.69 -15.90 -31.48
CA ASP A 612 -21.64 -16.36 -32.86
C ASP A 612 -22.21 -15.29 -33.80
N THR A 613 -21.70 -15.21 -35.03
CA THR A 613 -22.25 -14.34 -36.06
C THR A 613 -22.72 -15.15 -37.27
N ARG A 614 -23.98 -14.96 -37.65
CA ARG A 614 -24.56 -15.51 -38.88
C ARG A 614 -24.86 -14.36 -39.83
N VAL A 615 -24.14 -14.28 -40.94
CA VAL A 615 -24.17 -13.11 -41.83
C VAL A 615 -24.42 -13.53 -43.27
N GLU A 616 -25.09 -12.67 -44.05
CA GLU A 616 -25.04 -12.61 -45.52
C GLU A 616 -25.07 -13.96 -46.27
N GLN A 617 -26.06 -14.81 -46.00
CA GLN A 617 -26.23 -16.13 -46.62
C GLN A 617 -25.03 -17.09 -46.44
N LYS A 618 -24.18 -16.85 -45.44
CA LYS A 618 -23.03 -17.70 -45.08
C LYS A 618 -23.33 -18.63 -43.91
N GLY A 619 -24.39 -18.36 -43.15
CA GLY A 619 -24.89 -19.19 -42.05
C GLY A 619 -26.37 -18.96 -41.79
N TYR A 620 -26.91 -19.70 -40.82
CA TYR A 620 -28.32 -19.63 -40.43
C TYR A 620 -28.48 -19.76 -38.91
N VAL A 621 -29.63 -19.33 -38.42
CA VAL A 621 -30.12 -19.62 -37.07
C VAL A 621 -31.47 -20.33 -37.14
N VAL A 622 -31.87 -21.04 -36.10
CA VAL A 622 -33.24 -21.58 -36.02
C VAL A 622 -34.21 -20.43 -35.71
N GLY A 623 -35.30 -20.36 -36.47
CA GLY A 623 -36.27 -19.28 -36.38
C GLY A 623 -37.24 -19.41 -35.21
N PRO A 624 -37.87 -18.31 -34.77
CA PRO A 624 -38.79 -18.29 -33.63
C PRO A 624 -40.08 -19.06 -33.92
N GLY A 625 -40.65 -19.65 -32.87
CA GLY A 625 -41.76 -20.59 -32.98
C GLY A 625 -41.39 -21.95 -33.58
N SER A 626 -40.10 -22.23 -33.77
CA SER A 626 -39.62 -23.58 -34.10
C SER A 626 -39.59 -24.45 -32.84
N SER A 627 -40.08 -25.68 -32.95
CA SER A 627 -40.00 -26.71 -31.92
C SER A 627 -38.93 -27.74 -32.29
N VAL A 628 -37.87 -27.81 -31.48
CA VAL A 628 -36.76 -28.76 -31.62
C VAL A 628 -36.70 -29.70 -30.42
N GLN A 629 -35.79 -30.67 -30.42
CA GLN A 629 -35.70 -31.67 -29.32
C GLN A 629 -35.47 -31.03 -27.95
N GLU A 630 -34.71 -29.94 -27.89
CA GLU A 630 -34.33 -29.26 -26.65
C GLU A 630 -35.34 -28.21 -26.18
N GLY A 631 -36.40 -27.93 -26.96
CA GLY A 631 -37.46 -27.00 -26.60
C GLY A 631 -37.86 -26.08 -27.76
N VAL A 632 -38.49 -24.96 -27.41
CA VAL A 632 -39.09 -24.01 -28.38
C VAL A 632 -38.25 -22.72 -28.43
N TYR A 633 -38.05 -22.18 -29.62
CA TYR A 633 -37.47 -20.84 -29.80
C TYR A 633 -38.56 -19.79 -29.61
N LEU A 634 -38.37 -18.88 -28.66
CA LEU A 634 -39.41 -17.95 -28.20
C LEU A 634 -39.06 -16.51 -28.57
N LEU A 635 -40.01 -15.77 -29.15
CA LEU A 635 -39.84 -14.34 -29.43
C LEU A 635 -39.93 -13.57 -28.10
N CYS A 636 -38.91 -12.78 -27.79
CA CYS A 636 -38.80 -12.01 -26.54
C CYS A 636 -39.02 -10.52 -26.74
N ASP A 637 -38.65 -9.98 -27.91
CA ASP A 637 -38.78 -8.55 -28.17
C ASP A 637 -38.83 -8.25 -29.67
N THR A 638 -39.33 -7.07 -30.03
CA THR A 638 -39.44 -6.56 -31.41
C THR A 638 -38.88 -5.14 -31.51
N PRO A 639 -38.33 -4.72 -32.65
CA PRO A 639 -37.76 -3.38 -32.80
C PRO A 639 -38.82 -2.28 -32.59
N GLU A 640 -38.48 -1.24 -31.82
CA GLU A 640 -39.41 -0.14 -31.46
C GLU A 640 -39.97 0.61 -32.68
N ASN A 641 -39.15 0.78 -33.72
CA ASN A 641 -39.52 1.51 -34.94
C ASN A 641 -40.11 0.60 -36.04
N GLY A 642 -40.46 -0.65 -35.71
CA GLY A 642 -41.01 -1.63 -36.64
C GLY A 642 -39.98 -2.26 -37.59
N ASP A 643 -38.72 -1.86 -37.51
CA ASP A 643 -37.65 -2.20 -38.43
C ASP A 643 -36.40 -2.58 -37.63
N VAL A 644 -35.73 -3.67 -37.98
CA VAL A 644 -34.49 -4.09 -37.28
C VAL A 644 -33.42 -2.99 -37.35
N PRO A 645 -32.77 -2.65 -36.23
CA PRO A 645 -31.80 -1.57 -36.20
C PRO A 645 -30.52 -1.92 -36.96
N PHE A 646 -29.78 -0.89 -37.35
CA PHE A 646 -28.37 -1.07 -37.73
C PHE A 646 -27.54 -1.43 -36.50
N LEU A 647 -26.43 -2.13 -36.71
CA LEU A 647 -25.41 -2.25 -35.66
C LEU A 647 -24.98 -0.84 -35.19
N SER A 648 -24.97 -0.62 -33.87
CA SER A 648 -24.46 0.62 -33.30
C SER A 648 -22.96 0.78 -33.55
N SER A 649 -22.45 2.01 -33.45
CA SER A 649 -21.01 2.27 -33.59
C SER A 649 -20.17 1.47 -32.59
N LYS A 650 -20.69 1.24 -31.37
CA LYS A 650 -20.01 0.42 -30.38
C LYS A 650 -20.05 -1.07 -30.70
N MET A 651 -21.17 -1.61 -31.17
CA MET A 651 -21.23 -2.99 -31.65
C MET A 651 -20.23 -3.23 -32.79
N VAL A 652 -20.14 -2.29 -33.73
CA VAL A 652 -19.18 -2.33 -34.83
C VAL A 652 -17.74 -2.34 -34.33
N LEU A 653 -17.40 -1.44 -33.40
CA LEU A 653 -16.06 -1.39 -32.82
C LEU A 653 -15.71 -2.67 -32.05
N TRP A 654 -16.68 -3.20 -31.30
CA TRP A 654 -16.51 -4.45 -30.55
C TRP A 654 -16.26 -5.63 -31.49
N LEU A 655 -17.05 -5.77 -32.57
CA LEU A 655 -16.87 -6.83 -33.58
C LEU A 655 -15.50 -6.73 -34.28
N LYS A 656 -15.02 -5.51 -34.57
CA LYS A 656 -13.67 -5.28 -35.11
C LYS A 656 -12.59 -5.76 -34.15
N ASN A 657 -12.65 -5.33 -32.88
CA ASN A 657 -11.64 -5.65 -31.86
C ASN A 657 -11.59 -7.14 -31.49
N HIS A 658 -12.70 -7.86 -31.64
CA HIS A 658 -12.80 -9.29 -31.32
C HIS A 658 -12.65 -10.21 -32.54
N GLY A 659 -12.19 -9.67 -33.68
CA GLY A 659 -11.79 -10.46 -34.84
C GLY A 659 -12.95 -10.94 -35.74
N TYR A 660 -14.17 -10.42 -35.57
CA TYR A 660 -15.34 -10.75 -36.38
C TYR A 660 -15.40 -10.03 -37.73
N VAL A 661 -14.43 -9.16 -38.05
CA VAL A 661 -14.37 -8.40 -39.31
C VAL A 661 -13.07 -8.71 -40.06
N ASN A 662 -13.14 -8.87 -41.38
CA ASN A 662 -11.98 -9.06 -42.28
C ASN A 662 -11.29 -7.72 -42.60
N GLY A 663 -9.96 -7.73 -42.73
CA GLY A 663 -9.18 -6.55 -43.12
C GLY A 663 -8.89 -5.56 -41.98
N PHE A 664 -9.23 -5.92 -40.74
CA PHE A 664 -8.72 -5.31 -39.52
C PHE A 664 -7.67 -6.26 -38.91
N GLU A 665 -6.40 -6.05 -39.23
CA GLU A 665 -5.29 -6.63 -38.48
C GLU A 665 -4.97 -5.69 -37.31
N ASN A 666 -4.83 -6.23 -36.10
CA ASN A 666 -4.39 -5.47 -34.94
C ASN A 666 -2.92 -5.07 -35.13
N ASP A 667 -2.68 -3.91 -35.71
CA ASP A 667 -1.46 -3.17 -35.44
C ASP A 667 -1.57 -2.65 -34.00
N GLN A 668 -0.85 -3.28 -33.08
CA GLN A 668 -0.42 -2.53 -31.89
C GLN A 668 0.52 -1.42 -32.36
N PRO A 669 0.16 -0.16 -32.10
CA PRO A 669 1.04 0.66 -31.29
C PRO A 669 0.31 1.61 -30.32
N GLN A 670 0.99 1.90 -29.22
CA GLN A 670 0.71 2.99 -28.28
C GLN A 670 0.84 4.38 -28.98
N PRO A 671 0.50 5.48 -28.28
CA PRO A 671 -0.69 6.32 -28.43
C PRO A 671 -0.56 7.48 -29.44
N ALA A 672 -1.68 7.96 -29.97
CA ALA A 672 -1.79 9.35 -30.47
C ALA A 672 -3.23 9.88 -30.30
N VAL A 673 -3.32 11.03 -29.64
CA VAL A 673 -4.52 11.85 -29.51
C VAL A 673 -4.74 12.57 -30.84
N ASP A 674 -5.96 12.59 -31.36
CA ASP A 674 -6.43 13.84 -31.96
C ASP A 674 -7.93 14.08 -31.79
N HIS A 675 -8.20 15.35 -31.54
CA HIS A 675 -9.45 15.95 -31.14
C HIS A 675 -10.33 16.22 -32.37
N SER A 676 -11.65 16.02 -32.23
CA SER A 676 -12.68 17.04 -32.51
C SER A 676 -14.02 16.38 -32.89
N THR A 677 -15.00 16.49 -31.99
CA THR A 677 -16.20 17.33 -32.21
C THR A 677 -17.08 17.20 -30.97
N ALA A 678 -17.08 18.27 -30.18
CA ALA A 678 -18.01 18.47 -29.09
C ALA A 678 -19.39 18.79 -29.68
N VAL A 679 -20.43 18.04 -29.29
CA VAL A 679 -21.80 18.55 -29.25
C VAL A 679 -22.53 17.91 -28.05
N HIS A 680 -22.84 18.77 -27.08
CA HIS A 680 -23.89 18.68 -26.04
C HIS A 680 -24.35 17.29 -25.56
N ALA A 681 -23.87 16.87 -24.40
CA ALA A 681 -24.64 16.04 -23.48
C ALA A 681 -24.58 16.68 -22.08
N GLY A 682 -25.69 17.31 -21.69
CA GLY A 682 -25.84 17.95 -20.39
C GLY A 682 -25.70 16.93 -19.27
N SER A 683 -25.04 17.38 -18.20
CA SER A 683 -25.03 16.76 -16.87
C SER A 683 -26.42 16.25 -16.49
N ARG A 684 -26.61 14.92 -16.52
CA ARG A 684 -27.77 14.28 -15.88
C ARG A 684 -27.40 14.01 -14.42
N PHE A 685 -27.76 14.97 -13.58
CA PHE A 685 -27.93 14.80 -12.14
C PHE A 685 -28.75 13.54 -11.84
N ARG A 686 -28.35 12.78 -10.81
CA ARG A 686 -29.18 11.78 -10.15
C ARG A 686 -30.52 12.43 -9.77
N GLN A 687 -31.59 12.10 -10.48
CA GLN A 687 -32.95 12.42 -10.06
C GLN A 687 -33.30 11.55 -8.86
N SER A 688 -33.14 12.12 -7.66
CA SER A 688 -33.93 11.76 -6.50
C SER A 688 -35.41 12.00 -6.84
N LEU A 689 -36.28 11.05 -6.48
CA LEU A 689 -37.73 11.05 -6.65
C LEU A 689 -38.36 12.34 -6.08
N GLY A 690 -38.40 13.42 -6.88
CA GLY A 690 -39.35 14.55 -6.90
C GLY A 690 -39.75 15.26 -5.59
N ARG A 691 -39.21 14.89 -4.43
CA ARG A 691 -39.56 15.46 -3.13
C ARG A 691 -38.29 15.92 -2.41
N PRO A 692 -38.26 17.17 -1.95
CA PRO A 692 -37.12 17.69 -1.23
C PRO A 692 -36.93 16.96 0.10
N ASP A 693 -35.67 16.77 0.48
CA ASP A 693 -35.33 16.32 1.84
C ASP A 693 -35.75 17.39 2.86
N MET A 694 -36.69 17.02 3.72
CA MET A 694 -37.26 17.88 4.77
C MET A 694 -36.79 17.49 6.18
N SER A 695 -35.75 16.66 6.30
CA SER A 695 -35.24 16.19 7.59
C SER A 695 -34.72 17.36 8.47
N PRO A 696 -34.91 17.29 9.80
CA PRO A 696 -34.41 18.28 10.75
C PRO A 696 -32.88 18.33 10.76
N ILE A 697 -32.33 19.54 10.83
CA ILE A 697 -30.89 19.78 10.84
C ILE A 697 -30.34 19.77 12.28
N PRO A 698 -29.23 19.06 12.58
CA PRO A 698 -28.62 18.99 13.91
C PRO A 698 -28.17 20.34 14.49
N GLU A 699 -28.08 20.43 15.82
CA GLU A 699 -27.57 21.62 16.54
C GLU A 699 -26.10 21.89 16.24
N GLY A 700 -25.79 23.12 15.81
CA GLY A 700 -24.43 23.56 15.48
C GLY A 700 -24.22 23.96 14.01
N SER A 701 -25.01 23.40 13.09
CA SER A 701 -24.89 23.69 11.64
C SER A 701 -26.17 24.22 10.97
N ARG A 702 -27.29 24.28 11.71
CA ARG A 702 -28.64 24.68 11.25
C ARG A 702 -28.68 25.82 10.25
N ASN A 703 -28.03 26.95 10.56
CA ASN A 703 -28.06 28.13 9.68
C ASN A 703 -27.25 27.95 8.40
N ASN A 704 -26.08 27.32 8.46
CA ASN A 704 -25.21 27.15 7.30
C ASN A 704 -25.77 26.10 6.34
N ASP A 705 -26.25 24.97 6.88
CA ASP A 705 -26.76 23.86 6.08
C ASP A 705 -28.12 24.22 5.47
N LEU A 706 -29.01 24.89 6.22
CA LEU A 706 -30.27 25.39 5.67
C LEU A 706 -29.98 26.42 4.57
N HIS A 707 -29.03 27.34 4.78
CA HIS A 707 -28.67 28.34 3.78
C HIS A 707 -28.10 27.70 2.51
N ALA A 708 -27.15 26.77 2.62
CA ALA A 708 -26.57 26.05 1.48
C ALA A 708 -27.63 25.25 0.71
N TRP A 709 -28.53 24.58 1.44
CA TRP A 709 -29.62 23.82 0.87
C TRP A 709 -30.61 24.70 0.09
N GLY A 710 -31.05 25.82 0.68
CA GLY A 710 -31.94 26.77 0.00
C GLY A 710 -31.29 27.47 -1.19
N PHE A 711 -30.01 27.85 -1.05
CA PHE A 711 -29.24 28.48 -2.12
C PHE A 711 -29.08 27.54 -3.33
N GLY A 712 -28.67 26.29 -3.09
CA GLY A 712 -28.52 25.29 -4.14
C GLY A 712 -29.84 24.99 -4.87
N ARG A 713 -30.95 24.91 -4.14
CA ARG A 713 -32.26 24.67 -4.76
C ARG A 713 -32.74 25.86 -5.59
N LEU A 714 -32.62 27.09 -5.08
CA LEU A 714 -33.09 28.27 -5.80
C LEU A 714 -32.19 28.62 -7.00
N ALA A 715 -30.88 28.37 -6.91
CA ALA A 715 -29.94 28.59 -8.02
C ALA A 715 -30.19 27.63 -9.21
N ASN A 716 -30.55 26.38 -8.93
CA ASN A 716 -30.79 25.36 -9.97
C ASN A 716 -32.24 25.34 -10.48
N HIS A 717 -33.21 25.81 -9.68
CA HIS A 717 -34.64 25.81 -10.03
C HIS A 717 -35.33 27.16 -9.71
N PRO A 718 -34.92 28.26 -10.36
CA PRO A 718 -35.44 29.61 -10.06
C PRO A 718 -36.94 29.77 -10.40
N ASP A 719 -37.46 28.95 -11.30
CA ASP A 719 -38.85 28.86 -11.73
C ASP A 719 -39.79 28.33 -10.62
N ASN A 720 -39.26 27.58 -9.65
CA ASN A 720 -40.03 27.00 -8.54
C ASN A 720 -39.87 27.75 -7.21
N LYS A 721 -39.52 29.04 -7.27
CA LYS A 721 -39.19 29.88 -6.09
C LYS A 721 -40.22 29.81 -4.95
N ARG A 722 -41.53 29.83 -5.25
CA ARG A 722 -42.58 29.82 -4.21
C ARG A 722 -42.61 28.53 -3.40
N GLN A 723 -42.44 27.37 -4.04
CA GLN A 723 -42.42 26.10 -3.33
C GLN A 723 -41.13 25.96 -2.53
N ILE A 724 -39.99 26.36 -3.11
CA ILE A 724 -38.69 26.31 -2.42
C ILE A 724 -38.70 27.21 -1.17
N GLU A 725 -39.31 28.39 -1.26
CA GLU A 725 -39.49 29.29 -0.11
C GLU A 725 -40.34 28.62 0.98
N ALA A 726 -41.48 28.01 0.63
CA ALA A 726 -42.32 27.30 1.58
C ALA A 726 -41.58 26.14 2.27
N ASP A 727 -40.88 25.31 1.49
CA ASP A 727 -40.09 24.19 1.99
C ASP A 727 -38.93 24.67 2.89
N PHE A 728 -38.29 25.79 2.54
CA PHE A 728 -37.20 26.38 3.31
C PHE A 728 -37.68 26.86 4.69
N PHE A 729 -38.85 27.50 4.75
CA PHE A 729 -39.44 27.93 6.02
C PHE A 729 -39.91 26.75 6.86
N GLU A 730 -40.51 25.74 6.24
CA GLU A 730 -40.94 24.52 6.94
C GLU A 730 -39.74 23.75 7.51
N ARG A 731 -38.69 23.52 6.71
CA ARG A 731 -37.48 22.84 7.17
C ARG A 731 -36.74 23.62 8.26
N GLY A 732 -36.69 24.95 8.16
CA GLY A 732 -36.12 25.80 9.20
C GLY A 732 -36.86 25.68 10.54
N ARG A 733 -38.19 25.65 10.52
CA ARG A 733 -39.03 25.48 11.73
C ARG A 733 -38.89 24.09 12.33
N ILE A 734 -38.91 23.04 11.51
CA ILE A 734 -38.70 21.65 11.94
C ILE A 734 -37.29 21.50 12.55
N SER A 735 -36.32 22.28 12.08
CA SER A 735 -34.96 22.33 12.62
C SER A 735 -34.82 23.25 13.84
N GLY A 736 -35.90 23.87 14.35
CA GLY A 736 -35.88 24.66 15.58
C GLY A 736 -35.36 26.09 15.45
N LEU A 737 -35.29 26.66 14.23
CA LEU A 737 -34.92 28.06 14.02
C LEU A 737 -36.12 29.01 14.16
N GLY A 738 -35.86 30.23 14.63
CA GLY A 738 -36.90 31.26 14.74
C GLY A 738 -37.29 31.86 13.38
N ASP A 739 -38.56 32.19 13.18
CA ASP A 739 -39.08 32.75 11.92
C ASP A 739 -38.33 34.01 11.44
N ALA A 740 -37.79 34.81 12.36
CA ALA A 740 -36.98 35.98 12.02
C ALA A 740 -35.60 35.60 11.43
N GLU A 741 -34.97 34.55 11.95
CA GLU A 741 -33.66 34.06 11.49
C GLU A 741 -33.78 33.35 10.14
N ILE A 742 -34.82 32.53 9.98
CA ILE A 742 -35.14 31.87 8.70
C ILE A 742 -35.37 32.92 7.62
N ARG A 743 -36.15 33.97 7.92
CA ARG A 743 -36.42 35.06 6.98
C ARG A 743 -35.17 35.87 6.64
N ALA A 744 -34.29 36.12 7.62
CA ALA A 744 -33.00 36.78 7.38
C ALA A 744 -32.10 35.94 6.45
N SER A 745 -32.05 34.62 6.67
CA SER A 745 -31.30 33.69 5.83
C SER A 745 -31.86 33.61 4.41
N TRP A 746 -33.19 33.55 4.25
CA TRP A 746 -33.83 33.56 2.94
C TRP A 746 -33.56 34.86 2.16
N ASN A 747 -33.64 36.01 2.83
CA ASN A 747 -33.30 37.31 2.23
C ASN A 747 -31.80 37.44 1.90
N SER A 748 -30.92 36.70 2.58
CA SER A 748 -29.49 36.60 2.22
C SER A 748 -29.32 35.85 0.90
N ILE A 749 -29.98 34.70 0.74
CA ILE A 749 -29.97 33.89 -0.49
C ILE A 749 -30.49 34.71 -1.68
N LEU A 750 -31.62 35.40 -1.51
CA LEU A 750 -32.19 36.24 -2.57
C LEU A 750 -31.24 37.36 -3.02
N ARG A 751 -30.54 37.99 -2.07
CA ARG A 751 -29.55 39.03 -2.37
C ARG A 751 -28.33 38.46 -3.11
N GLN A 752 -27.84 37.29 -2.71
CA GLN A 752 -26.68 36.65 -3.35
C GLN A 752 -27.00 36.17 -4.77
N LEU A 753 -28.24 35.73 -5.02
CA LEU A 753 -28.69 35.29 -6.34
C LEU A 753 -29.25 36.43 -7.21
N GLY A 754 -29.12 37.69 -6.77
CA GLY A 754 -29.54 38.86 -7.56
C GLY A 754 -31.06 39.06 -7.67
N HIS A 755 -31.85 38.32 -6.90
CA HIS A 755 -33.30 38.52 -6.81
C HIS A 755 -33.59 39.65 -5.82
N GLN A 756 -33.51 40.90 -6.26
CA GLN A 756 -33.98 42.03 -5.46
C GLN A 756 -35.51 41.93 -5.27
N SER A 757 -35.96 42.30 -4.06
CA SER A 757 -37.38 42.40 -3.68
C SER A 757 -38.15 43.40 -4.54
#